data_AF-A0A7V1UNI4-F1
#
_entry.id   AF-A0A7V1UNI4-F1
#
_cell.length_a   1.000
_cell.length_b   1.000
_cell.length_c   1.000
_cell.angle_alpha   90.00
_cell.angle_beta   90.00
_cell.angle_gamma   90.00
#
_symmetry.space_group_name_H-M   'P 1'
#
loop_
_entity.id
_entity.type
_entity.pdbx_description
1 polymer ?
#
loop_
_entity_poly.entity_id
_entity_poly.type
_entity_poly.pdbx_seq_one_letter_code
_entity_poly.pdbx_strand_id
1 'polypeptide(L)'
;MSQLSRAALVAVFVLVFALSAVAQNQSKDKKPSSSVTPAAVPATKEAAKEATKGAEPAKDAAPDYSQEAVVVEKMRRVFRYENDGTGYSTTTARIKVQTQSGVQQLGQLVFGYNSANEKLDVTYLRVIKASDGSTVNATEANYQDVPSQVQRDAPMYTDFRERHVTVPALRPGDTLEYEVKTTVHTALIPQHFWFEYSFRKELITLNEELELNVPASRPFKLKTKAEWAPKVREENGRKIHTWTNNYLKRESDEELKKRRRREARQDYVPDIQLTTFRDWEELGGWFAGLQRTQMEPSPQIVARVAELTKRLTTDEEKTRALYDYVAQDYRYVSLSFGVGRYQPHRAQDVFANKYGDCKDKHTLFSTMMKVAGLKVNPVLISASARKLDPEVPSPAQFDHVISAIGDESKLTWVDTTTEIAPFAMLSYNVRNKKALFVSLDGRSKVIETPPDPPFQSTQHISVEGEVGDLGKLKGKVISEYRGDQELGMRMLFRQVPENKWKDVAEYISFQAGIGGEVSDVKIENLSDTTKPFRMSFNVSRPNFLDWANKSTELRLPLPAITLAPAGAALDEDDEEGEDAKVELTPEEQKKEDEKPIQLGSPFELRLSLKLQLPATHKSRTPVPLSVRRDYGEYRAAYKVDGQTLTVERILNMKMRELPPTRRSDYLAFTRTVRTDEAQKFFVENTDASAGAPKLPTDIKAEELIDSARDALQSQNYRIALELLQRAAEKEPKSKKVYNLLGDAYMGNRQFIEAEAAYRKQIALDAFDQFAHSRLARSLWAQRRLDDAAKVFQSQLEINPLDSDASAALGELLMELKRYPEAAETLERAVSLQPENAINHANLGRAYLNLKRDKDAAASFDKAVQLQPNSLLWNNIAYELAQMDSNLEKAQEYAESALASVTSALRNVSVEHVTMRDIGNVSALGSYWDTLGWVEFKKGDLAKAKKYIEASWRLSHSGEVGDHLAQIYEKEGKIEEAIRLYAQSLNAERPVPDTKDRLAKLTGDAKKIAELQARHKADSEALRTFRVKNATGKAGKADFFIVLATGSKEAEVRYIFGADELKPLAAALRTLDYGHVFPDSVPTKVVRRGTLDCKAQECTLVLHVPETITSVN
;
A
#
# COMPACT_ATOMS: atom_id res chain seq x y z
N MET A 1 9.46 14.64 1.86
CA MET A 1 8.33 14.24 0.99
C MET A 1 7.04 14.39 1.79
N SER A 2 5.95 14.86 1.18
CA SER A 2 4.61 14.78 1.80
C SER A 2 4.00 13.39 1.58
N GLN A 3 3.03 12.97 2.40
CA GLN A 3 2.38 11.67 2.18
C GLN A 3 1.62 11.63 0.85
N LEU A 4 1.01 12.75 0.43
CA LEU A 4 0.37 12.89 -0.88
C LEU A 4 1.34 12.66 -2.06
N SER A 5 2.59 13.18 -1.98
CA SER A 5 3.57 12.92 -3.05
C SER A 5 4.02 11.47 -3.08
N ARG A 6 4.10 10.80 -1.92
CA ARG A 6 4.36 9.35 -1.84
C ARG A 6 3.20 8.52 -2.38
N ALA A 7 1.95 8.81 -2.03
CA ALA A 7 0.78 8.09 -2.51
C ALA A 7 0.66 8.17 -4.05
N ALA A 8 0.89 9.36 -4.63
CA ALA A 8 0.90 9.55 -6.08
C ALA A 8 2.06 8.78 -6.77
N LEU A 9 3.29 8.86 -6.22
CA LEU A 9 4.41 8.07 -6.76
C LEU A 9 4.14 6.56 -6.64
N VAL A 10 3.61 6.09 -5.52
CA VAL A 10 3.27 4.67 -5.31
C VAL A 10 2.18 4.21 -6.27
N ALA A 11 1.15 5.02 -6.57
CA ALA A 11 0.15 4.65 -7.56
C ALA A 11 0.74 4.47 -8.98
N VAL A 12 1.65 5.37 -9.39
CA VAL A 12 2.35 5.27 -10.69
C VAL A 12 3.35 4.11 -10.68
N PHE A 13 4.08 3.90 -9.58
CA PHE A 13 4.97 2.75 -9.41
C PHE A 13 4.21 1.43 -9.40
N VAL A 14 3.02 1.36 -8.79
CA VAL A 14 2.17 0.17 -8.82
C VAL A 14 1.69 -0.11 -10.24
N LEU A 15 1.47 0.88 -11.11
CA LEU A 15 1.21 0.63 -12.54
C LEU A 15 2.44 0.09 -13.27
N VAL A 16 3.60 0.69 -13.06
CA VAL A 16 4.85 0.33 -13.76
C VAL A 16 5.40 -1.01 -13.28
N PHE A 17 5.34 -1.27 -11.97
CA PHE A 17 5.67 -2.56 -11.39
C PHE A 17 4.55 -3.58 -11.59
N ALA A 18 3.26 -3.26 -11.74
CA ALA A 18 2.28 -4.29 -12.14
C ALA A 18 2.57 -4.88 -13.53
N LEU A 19 3.31 -4.16 -14.40
CA LEU A 19 3.79 -4.67 -15.69
C LEU A 19 5.01 -5.60 -15.59
N SER A 20 5.70 -5.67 -14.44
CA SER A 20 6.84 -6.58 -14.17
C SER A 20 6.60 -7.59 -13.03
N ALA A 21 5.75 -7.23 -12.05
CA ALA A 21 5.37 -7.95 -10.84
C ALA A 21 4.04 -8.71 -10.96
N VAL A 22 3.72 -9.18 -12.18
CA VAL A 22 2.96 -10.43 -12.33
C VAL A 22 3.75 -11.60 -11.70
N ALA A 23 5.06 -11.43 -11.50
CA ALA A 23 5.91 -12.28 -10.67
C ALA A 23 6.09 -11.74 -9.23
N GLN A 24 5.85 -12.62 -8.25
CA GLN A 24 6.44 -12.68 -6.89
C GLN A 24 5.95 -11.72 -5.79
N ASN A 25 5.58 -12.28 -4.61
CA ASN A 25 6.49 -12.24 -3.44
C ASN A 25 6.10 -13.08 -2.17
N GLN A 26 7.11 -13.41 -1.35
CA GLN A 26 7.18 -13.63 0.14
C GLN A 26 6.45 -14.79 0.92
N SER A 27 7.25 -15.60 1.63
CA SER A 27 6.85 -16.62 2.65
C SER A 27 7.20 -16.15 4.09
N LYS A 28 7.70 -16.88 5.13
CA LYS A 28 7.86 -18.31 5.56
C LYS A 28 7.79 -18.31 7.13
N ASP A 29 7.97 -19.30 8.03
CA ASP A 29 8.38 -20.73 8.08
C ASP A 29 7.66 -21.37 9.32
N LYS A 30 8.06 -22.36 10.15
CA LYS A 30 9.31 -23.12 10.41
C LYS A 30 9.01 -24.52 11.02
N LYS A 31 10.05 -25.24 11.46
CA LYS A 31 10.04 -26.61 12.04
C LYS A 31 10.38 -26.59 13.57
N PRO A 32 10.38 -27.71 14.35
CA PRO A 32 10.24 -29.14 13.98
C PRO A 32 9.33 -30.00 14.89
N SER A 33 9.11 -31.27 14.48
CA SER A 33 8.89 -32.41 15.40
C SER A 33 9.24 -33.74 14.70
N SER A 34 9.63 -34.76 15.46
CA SER A 34 10.00 -36.09 14.95
C SER A 34 9.62 -37.21 15.93
N SER A 35 8.92 -38.22 15.41
CA SER A 35 8.80 -39.62 15.91
C SER A 35 8.49 -39.88 17.40
N VAL A 36 7.39 -40.61 17.66
CA VAL A 36 7.42 -41.93 18.34
C VAL A 36 6.07 -42.64 18.13
N THR A 37 6.11 -43.96 17.94
CA THR A 37 4.96 -44.88 17.73
C THR A 37 4.41 -45.41 19.06
N PRO A 38 3.18 -45.98 19.13
CA PRO A 38 3.07 -47.45 18.98
C PRO A 38 1.73 -48.00 18.38
N ALA A 39 1.77 -49.29 17.97
CA ALA A 39 0.70 -50.32 17.87
C ALA A 39 -0.72 -49.95 17.34
N ALA A 40 -1.25 -50.55 16.26
CA ALA A 40 -1.72 -51.95 16.07
C ALA A 40 -2.99 -52.30 16.90
N VAL A 41 -4.00 -53.06 16.45
CA VAL A 41 -4.09 -54.26 15.56
C VAL A 41 -5.43 -54.25 14.74
N PRO A 42 -5.54 -54.92 13.55
CA PRO A 42 -6.74 -54.85 12.69
C PRO A 42 -7.68 -56.10 12.67
N ALA A 43 -8.93 -55.91 12.21
CA ALA A 43 -9.88 -56.92 11.69
C ALA A 43 -10.91 -56.17 10.78
N THR A 44 -11.31 -56.50 9.54
CA THR A 44 -11.53 -57.72 8.70
C THR A 44 -12.96 -58.28 8.70
N LYS A 45 -13.49 -58.51 7.48
CA LYS A 45 -14.65 -59.33 7.03
C LYS A 45 -16.04 -58.68 6.86
N GLU A 46 -16.38 -58.47 5.58
CA GLU A 46 -17.50 -59.03 4.79
C GLU A 46 -18.73 -59.72 5.45
N ALA A 47 -19.81 -59.73 4.63
CA ALA A 47 -21.11 -60.41 4.74
C ALA A 47 -22.16 -59.73 5.64
N ALA A 48 -23.47 -59.75 5.33
CA ALA A 48 -24.19 -60.46 4.26
C ALA A 48 -25.28 -59.58 3.58
N LYS A 49 -25.97 -60.15 2.58
CA LYS A 49 -27.08 -59.55 1.83
C LYS A 49 -28.44 -59.75 2.52
N GLU A 50 -29.42 -58.93 2.11
CA GLU A 50 -30.87 -59.20 2.08
C GLU A 50 -31.61 -59.38 3.44
N ALA A 51 -32.86 -58.96 3.62
CA ALA A 51 -33.68 -57.99 2.87
C ALA A 51 -34.88 -57.51 3.70
N THR A 52 -35.27 -56.24 3.60
CA THR A 52 -36.60 -55.72 3.99
C THR A 52 -37.07 -54.65 3.01
N LYS A 53 -38.36 -54.69 2.64
CA LYS A 53 -39.04 -53.62 1.89
C LYS A 53 -39.62 -52.60 2.87
N GLY A 54 -39.76 -51.35 2.43
CA GLY A 54 -40.82 -50.46 2.93
C GLY A 54 -40.40 -49.31 3.84
N ALA A 55 -39.55 -48.41 3.33
CA ALA A 55 -39.56 -47.00 3.72
C ALA A 55 -39.13 -46.16 2.51
N GLU A 56 -39.78 -45.02 2.28
CA GLU A 56 -39.17 -43.96 1.45
C GLU A 56 -37.97 -43.38 2.22
N PRO A 57 -36.88 -42.99 1.55
CA PRO A 57 -35.88 -42.16 2.21
C PRO A 57 -36.57 -40.86 2.63
N ALA A 58 -36.49 -40.52 3.93
CA ALA A 58 -37.00 -39.25 4.42
C ALA A 58 -36.34 -38.12 3.62
N LYS A 59 -37.13 -37.13 3.18
CA LYS A 59 -36.58 -35.91 2.61
C LYS A 59 -35.70 -35.27 3.66
N ASP A 60 -34.40 -35.11 3.38
CA ASP A 60 -33.53 -34.25 4.16
C ASP A 60 -34.22 -32.89 4.32
N ALA A 61 -34.19 -32.35 5.55
CA ALA A 61 -34.77 -31.05 5.81
C ALA A 61 -34.11 -30.01 4.91
N ALA A 62 -34.92 -29.15 4.27
CA ALA A 62 -34.39 -28.08 3.43
C ALA A 62 -33.38 -27.26 4.25
N PRO A 63 -32.14 -27.03 3.77
CA PRO A 63 -31.12 -26.36 4.57
C PRO A 63 -31.59 -24.98 5.01
N ASP A 64 -31.41 -24.65 6.28
CA ASP A 64 -31.81 -23.34 6.79
C ASP A 64 -30.82 -22.26 6.37
N TYR A 65 -31.29 -21.33 5.53
CA TYR A 65 -30.54 -20.17 5.10
C TYR A 65 -30.87 -18.90 5.91
N SER A 66 -31.62 -18.98 7.01
CA SER A 66 -32.09 -17.83 7.82
C SER A 66 -30.99 -16.84 8.23
N GLN A 67 -29.75 -17.32 8.34
CA GLN A 67 -28.58 -16.53 8.78
C GLN A 67 -27.85 -15.80 7.63
N GLU A 68 -28.14 -16.10 6.37
CA GLU A 68 -27.51 -15.43 5.22
C GLU A 68 -28.05 -14.01 5.04
N ALA A 69 -27.19 -13.07 4.64
CA ALA A 69 -27.60 -11.67 4.47
C ALA A 69 -28.73 -11.50 3.42
N VAL A 70 -28.64 -12.31 2.36
CA VAL A 70 -29.49 -12.28 1.17
C VAL A 70 -29.67 -13.71 0.65
N VAL A 71 -30.91 -14.09 0.32
CA VAL A 71 -31.23 -15.35 -0.38
C VAL A 71 -32.01 -15.04 -1.65
N VAL A 72 -31.49 -15.47 -2.80
CA VAL A 72 -32.16 -15.32 -4.10
C VAL A 72 -33.15 -16.47 -4.28
N GLU A 73 -34.43 -16.22 -3.94
CA GLU A 73 -35.51 -17.19 -4.07
C GLU A 73 -35.74 -17.58 -5.54
N LYS A 74 -35.65 -16.62 -6.46
CA LYS A 74 -35.70 -16.85 -7.91
C LYS A 74 -34.90 -15.81 -8.70
N MET A 75 -34.14 -16.28 -9.68
CA MET A 75 -33.48 -15.46 -10.70
C MET A 75 -33.78 -16.04 -12.07
N ARG A 76 -34.63 -15.36 -12.87
CA ARG A 76 -34.90 -15.77 -14.26
C ARG A 76 -34.27 -14.78 -15.22
N ARG A 77 -33.45 -15.25 -16.16
CA ARG A 77 -32.88 -14.43 -17.23
C ARG A 77 -33.25 -15.00 -18.58
N VAL A 78 -33.88 -14.19 -19.42
CA VAL A 78 -34.23 -14.53 -20.81
C VAL A 78 -33.35 -13.70 -21.73
N PHE A 79 -32.76 -14.32 -22.76
CA PHE A 79 -32.04 -13.66 -23.83
C PHE A 79 -32.67 -14.10 -25.16
N ARG A 80 -33.29 -13.15 -25.87
CA ARG A 80 -33.96 -13.40 -27.14
C ARG A 80 -33.31 -12.58 -28.25
N TYR A 81 -32.91 -13.25 -29.32
CA TYR A 81 -32.30 -12.65 -30.51
C TYR A 81 -33.19 -12.85 -31.74
N GLU A 82 -33.16 -11.91 -32.68
CA GLU A 82 -33.83 -12.02 -33.98
C GLU A 82 -32.84 -12.18 -35.14
N ASN A 83 -33.35 -12.51 -36.33
CA ASN A 83 -32.51 -12.85 -37.50
C ASN A 83 -31.62 -11.70 -38.02
N ASP A 84 -31.90 -10.46 -37.62
CA ASP A 84 -31.15 -9.24 -37.94
C ASP A 84 -30.11 -8.86 -36.88
N GLY A 85 -30.04 -9.58 -35.75
CA GLY A 85 -29.16 -9.27 -34.62
C GLY A 85 -29.78 -8.34 -33.56
N THR A 86 -31.01 -7.87 -33.75
CA THR A 86 -31.79 -7.18 -32.70
C THR A 86 -32.34 -8.17 -31.68
N GLY A 87 -32.97 -7.67 -30.61
CA GLY A 87 -33.58 -8.54 -29.60
C GLY A 87 -33.84 -7.86 -28.26
N TYR A 88 -33.98 -8.67 -27.21
CA TYR A 88 -34.00 -8.18 -25.83
C TYR A 88 -33.46 -9.22 -24.85
N SER A 89 -32.96 -8.74 -23.72
CA SER A 89 -32.79 -9.53 -22.50
C SER A 89 -33.78 -9.07 -21.44
N THR A 90 -34.21 -9.99 -20.58
CA THR A 90 -35.07 -9.70 -19.41
C THR A 90 -34.49 -10.43 -18.21
N THR A 91 -34.29 -9.73 -17.09
CA THR A 91 -33.89 -10.30 -15.80
C THR A 91 -35.01 -10.03 -14.79
N THR A 92 -35.69 -11.08 -14.35
CA THR A 92 -36.71 -11.06 -13.31
C THR A 92 -36.13 -11.69 -12.04
N ALA A 93 -36.14 -10.97 -10.92
CA ALA A 93 -35.58 -11.44 -9.66
C ALA A 93 -36.57 -11.35 -8.50
N ARG A 94 -36.51 -12.32 -7.58
CA ARG A 94 -37.17 -12.32 -6.28
C ARG A 94 -36.15 -12.72 -5.22
N ILE A 95 -35.92 -11.83 -4.27
CA ILE A 95 -34.77 -11.85 -3.36
C ILE A 95 -35.24 -11.58 -1.94
N LYS A 96 -35.00 -12.53 -1.02
CA LYS A 96 -35.23 -12.36 0.41
C LYS A 96 -34.05 -11.63 1.04
N VAL A 97 -34.32 -10.56 1.78
CA VAL A 97 -33.31 -9.77 2.50
C VAL A 97 -33.49 -10.06 3.99
N GLN A 98 -32.48 -10.60 4.67
CA GLN A 98 -32.67 -11.15 6.03
C GLN A 98 -31.90 -10.38 7.10
N THR A 99 -30.81 -9.68 6.74
CA THR A 99 -29.99 -8.90 7.69
C THR A 99 -29.74 -7.48 7.19
N GLN A 100 -29.28 -6.60 8.10
CA GLN A 100 -28.94 -5.22 7.75
C GLN A 100 -27.79 -5.11 6.73
N SER A 101 -26.90 -6.11 6.67
CA SER A 101 -25.88 -6.21 5.62
C SER A 101 -26.50 -6.43 4.24
N GLY A 102 -27.56 -7.25 4.15
CA GLY A 102 -28.33 -7.41 2.91
C GLY A 102 -29.07 -6.14 2.48
N VAL A 103 -29.54 -5.33 3.44
CA VAL A 103 -30.12 -4.00 3.17
C VAL A 103 -29.07 -3.04 2.62
N GLN A 104 -27.83 -3.05 3.13
CA GLN A 104 -26.73 -2.27 2.56
C GLN A 104 -26.34 -2.75 1.15
N GLN A 105 -26.27 -4.08 0.95
CA GLN A 105 -25.89 -4.69 -0.33
C GLN A 105 -26.91 -4.44 -1.46
N LEU A 106 -28.20 -4.31 -1.12
CA LEU A 106 -29.30 -4.17 -2.08
C LEU A 106 -30.04 -2.83 -2.00
N GLY A 107 -29.59 -1.90 -1.15
CA GLY A 107 -30.17 -0.56 -1.02
C GLY A 107 -30.04 0.31 -2.27
N GLN A 108 -29.06 -0.01 -3.14
CA GLN A 108 -28.96 0.50 -4.50
C GLN A 108 -28.70 -0.67 -5.45
N LEU A 109 -29.47 -0.74 -6.55
CA LEU A 109 -29.17 -1.61 -7.68
C LEU A 109 -28.57 -0.79 -8.82
N VAL A 110 -27.69 -1.40 -9.61
CA VAL A 110 -27.05 -0.77 -10.77
C VAL A 110 -27.16 -1.70 -11.97
N PHE A 111 -27.67 -1.18 -13.08
CA PHE A 111 -27.84 -1.92 -14.33
C PHE A 111 -27.17 -1.21 -15.50
N GLY A 112 -26.24 -1.89 -16.17
CA GLY A 112 -25.49 -1.34 -17.31
C GLY A 112 -26.17 -1.59 -18.67
N TYR A 113 -26.07 -0.63 -19.59
CA TYR A 113 -26.52 -0.74 -20.98
C TYR A 113 -25.75 0.20 -21.93
N ASN A 114 -25.78 -0.09 -23.23
CA ASN A 114 -25.07 0.68 -24.26
C ASN A 114 -26.03 1.64 -24.98
N SER A 115 -26.10 2.90 -24.55
CA SER A 115 -27.19 3.83 -24.91
C SER A 115 -27.22 4.29 -26.37
N ALA A 116 -26.29 3.85 -27.23
CA ALA A 116 -26.36 4.07 -28.68
C ALA A 116 -27.11 2.94 -29.43
N ASN A 117 -27.25 1.76 -28.82
CA ASN A 117 -27.83 0.57 -29.47
C ASN A 117 -28.82 -0.24 -28.59
N GLU A 118 -28.89 0.08 -27.30
CA GLU A 118 -29.77 -0.52 -26.30
C GLU A 118 -30.60 0.53 -25.55
N LYS A 119 -31.85 0.15 -25.24
CA LYS A 119 -32.70 0.85 -24.27
C LYS A 119 -32.95 -0.05 -23.07
N LEU A 120 -32.67 0.44 -21.86
CA LEU A 120 -32.96 -0.26 -20.61
C LEU A 120 -34.26 0.27 -20.00
N ASP A 121 -35.17 -0.65 -19.68
CA ASP A 121 -36.44 -0.41 -18.99
C ASP A 121 -36.48 -1.23 -17.70
N VAL A 122 -36.76 -0.60 -16.57
CA VAL A 122 -37.08 -1.32 -15.32
C VAL A 122 -38.60 -1.50 -15.29
N THR A 123 -39.11 -2.65 -15.74
CA THR A 123 -40.56 -2.93 -15.85
C THR A 123 -41.27 -2.69 -14.52
N TYR A 124 -40.64 -3.12 -13.42
CA TYR A 124 -41.03 -2.78 -12.06
C TYR A 124 -39.87 -3.01 -11.09
N LEU A 125 -39.87 -2.30 -9.97
CA LEU A 125 -39.11 -2.63 -8.77
C LEU A 125 -39.96 -2.37 -7.53
N ARG A 126 -40.02 -3.34 -6.62
CA ARG A 126 -40.87 -3.28 -5.42
C ARG A 126 -40.30 -4.04 -4.23
N VAL A 127 -40.60 -3.57 -3.03
CA VAL A 127 -40.29 -4.24 -1.76
C VAL A 127 -41.60 -4.70 -1.13
N ILE A 128 -41.73 -6.01 -0.91
CA ILE A 128 -42.83 -6.63 -0.18
C ILE A 128 -42.43 -6.71 1.29
N LYS A 129 -43.23 -6.08 2.15
CA LYS A 129 -42.95 -5.88 3.56
C LYS A 129 -43.19 -7.14 4.38
N ALA A 130 -42.21 -7.49 5.23
CA ALA A 130 -42.26 -8.67 6.08
C ALA A 130 -43.41 -8.67 7.12
N SER A 131 -43.83 -7.47 7.55
CA SER A 131 -44.75 -7.25 8.66
C SER A 131 -46.23 -7.49 8.33
N ASP A 132 -46.63 -7.22 7.10
CA ASP A 132 -48.03 -7.12 6.69
C ASP A 132 -48.29 -7.54 5.22
N GLY A 133 -47.24 -7.89 4.46
CA GLY A 133 -47.34 -8.20 3.02
C GLY A 133 -47.60 -6.98 2.13
N SER A 134 -47.60 -5.75 2.67
CA SER A 134 -47.76 -4.53 1.89
C SER A 134 -46.62 -4.34 0.89
N THR A 135 -46.85 -3.57 -0.16
CA THR A 135 -45.89 -3.40 -1.26
C THR A 135 -45.49 -1.94 -1.43
N VAL A 136 -44.19 -1.65 -1.38
CA VAL A 136 -43.61 -0.34 -1.66
C VAL A 136 -42.93 -0.39 -3.03
N ASN A 137 -43.47 0.33 -4.02
CA ASN A 137 -42.91 0.41 -5.36
C ASN A 137 -41.87 1.54 -5.46
N ALA A 138 -40.87 1.38 -6.33
CA ALA A 138 -40.01 2.47 -6.75
C ALA A 138 -40.77 3.46 -7.65
N THR A 139 -40.44 4.74 -7.51
CA THR A 139 -41.00 5.87 -8.28
C THR A 139 -39.91 6.48 -9.18
N GLU A 140 -40.23 7.37 -10.12
CA GLU A 140 -39.19 8.00 -10.97
C GLU A 140 -38.07 8.69 -10.17
N ALA A 141 -38.36 9.23 -8.98
CA ALA A 141 -37.37 9.83 -8.08
C ALA A 141 -36.37 8.82 -7.47
N ASN A 142 -36.59 7.51 -7.62
CA ASN A 142 -35.68 6.46 -7.19
C ASN A 142 -34.61 6.10 -8.26
N TYR A 143 -34.76 6.56 -9.50
CA TYR A 143 -33.90 6.17 -10.62
C TYR A 143 -32.98 7.31 -11.06
N GLN A 144 -31.75 6.97 -11.45
CA GLN A 144 -30.79 7.92 -12.01
C GLN A 144 -29.92 7.24 -13.07
N ASP A 145 -29.87 7.78 -14.29
CA ASP A 145 -28.89 7.38 -15.30
C ASP A 145 -27.61 8.20 -15.15
N VAL A 146 -26.47 7.52 -15.02
CA VAL A 146 -25.14 8.14 -14.91
C VAL A 146 -24.18 7.59 -15.99
N PRO A 147 -23.14 8.36 -16.38
CA PRO A 147 -21.96 7.78 -17.00
C PRO A 147 -21.34 6.73 -16.07
N SER A 148 -20.74 5.68 -16.62
CA SER A 148 -20.02 4.69 -15.81
C SER A 148 -18.82 5.29 -15.05
N GLN A 149 -18.37 4.61 -13.99
CA GLN A 149 -17.23 5.12 -13.20
C GLN A 149 -15.94 5.23 -14.03
N VAL A 150 -15.65 4.24 -14.89
CA VAL A 150 -14.46 4.24 -15.76
C VAL A 150 -14.43 5.45 -16.69
N GLN A 151 -15.58 5.99 -17.07
CA GLN A 151 -15.72 7.18 -17.93
C GLN A 151 -15.45 8.50 -17.19
N ARG A 152 -15.36 8.50 -15.84
CA ARG A 152 -14.95 9.67 -15.05
C ARG A 152 -13.43 9.76 -14.87
N ASP A 153 -12.76 8.62 -14.83
CA ASP A 153 -11.38 8.51 -14.35
C ASP A 153 -10.34 8.29 -15.49
N ALA A 154 -10.79 8.11 -16.75
CA ALA A 154 -9.94 7.80 -17.90
C ALA A 154 -10.39 8.51 -19.21
N PRO A 155 -9.50 8.68 -20.22
CA PRO A 155 -9.84 9.24 -21.54
C PRO A 155 -10.56 8.21 -22.44
N MET A 156 -11.58 7.55 -21.89
CA MET A 156 -12.36 6.48 -22.50
C MET A 156 -13.82 6.93 -22.61
N TYR A 157 -14.19 7.52 -23.74
CA TYR A 157 -15.55 8.01 -23.97
C TYR A 157 -16.39 6.90 -24.61
N THR A 158 -17.50 6.55 -23.98
CA THR A 158 -18.39 5.47 -24.45
C THR A 158 -19.85 5.87 -24.32
N ASP A 159 -20.74 5.09 -24.96
CA ASP A 159 -22.18 5.11 -24.70
C ASP A 159 -22.61 4.19 -23.55
N PHE A 160 -21.69 3.61 -22.77
CA PHE A 160 -22.05 2.74 -21.65
C PHE A 160 -22.59 3.55 -20.46
N ARG A 161 -23.85 3.30 -20.11
CA ARG A 161 -24.60 3.97 -19.04
C ARG A 161 -24.95 3.01 -17.94
N GLU A 162 -25.04 3.55 -16.73
CA GLU A 162 -25.49 2.83 -15.53
C GLU A 162 -26.81 3.45 -15.06
N ARG A 163 -27.91 2.68 -15.08
CA ARG A 163 -29.18 3.03 -14.43
C ARG A 163 -29.08 2.61 -12.97
N HIS A 164 -28.82 3.56 -12.09
CA HIS A 164 -28.84 3.39 -10.64
C HIS A 164 -30.29 3.45 -10.14
N VAL A 165 -30.63 2.58 -9.18
CA VAL A 165 -31.97 2.50 -8.59
C VAL A 165 -31.88 2.38 -7.07
N THR A 166 -32.27 3.44 -6.36
CA THR A 166 -32.29 3.47 -4.89
C THR A 166 -33.55 2.77 -4.38
N VAL A 167 -33.38 1.61 -3.72
CA VAL A 167 -34.48 0.72 -3.35
C VAL A 167 -35.28 1.30 -2.17
N PRO A 168 -36.60 1.54 -2.31
CA PRO A 168 -37.37 2.23 -1.30
C PRO A 168 -37.71 1.36 -0.09
N ALA A 169 -37.56 1.91 1.11
CA ALA A 169 -38.06 1.37 2.39
C ALA A 169 -37.65 -0.08 2.74
N LEU A 170 -36.54 -0.58 2.17
CA LEU A 170 -36.00 -1.93 2.40
C LEU A 170 -35.53 -2.10 3.85
N ARG A 171 -35.89 -3.24 4.47
CA ARG A 171 -35.53 -3.62 5.85
C ARG A 171 -35.22 -5.13 5.93
N PRO A 172 -34.55 -5.58 7.00
CA PRO A 172 -34.39 -7.01 7.27
C PRO A 172 -35.75 -7.72 7.36
N GLY A 173 -35.85 -8.89 6.76
CA GLY A 173 -37.07 -9.69 6.63
C GLY A 173 -37.84 -9.49 5.32
N ASP A 174 -37.67 -8.37 4.61
CA ASP A 174 -38.45 -8.06 3.40
C ASP A 174 -38.09 -8.94 2.19
N THR A 175 -38.94 -8.94 1.17
CA THR A 175 -38.62 -9.51 -0.15
C THR A 175 -38.57 -8.40 -1.20
N LEU A 176 -37.41 -8.24 -1.83
CA LEU A 176 -37.22 -7.38 -2.99
C LEU A 176 -37.58 -8.14 -4.27
N GLU A 177 -38.40 -7.54 -5.13
CA GLU A 177 -38.68 -8.05 -6.48
C GLU A 177 -38.42 -6.96 -7.52
N TYR A 178 -37.86 -7.36 -8.66
CA TYR A 178 -37.73 -6.48 -9.82
C TYR A 178 -37.79 -7.25 -11.13
N GLU A 179 -38.11 -6.53 -12.19
CA GLU A 179 -37.81 -6.93 -13.56
C GLU A 179 -37.12 -5.79 -14.31
N VAL A 180 -36.04 -6.12 -15.00
CA VAL A 180 -35.33 -5.22 -15.93
C VAL A 180 -35.28 -5.85 -17.30
N LYS A 181 -35.60 -5.07 -18.33
CA LYS A 181 -35.54 -5.45 -19.74
C LYS A 181 -34.58 -4.52 -20.49
N THR A 182 -33.56 -5.08 -21.12
CA THR A 182 -32.69 -4.35 -22.05
C THR A 182 -33.06 -4.74 -23.48
N THR A 183 -33.53 -3.78 -24.27
CA THR A 183 -33.95 -4.00 -25.66
C THR A 183 -32.87 -3.49 -26.61
N VAL A 184 -32.32 -4.38 -27.44
CA VAL A 184 -31.35 -4.05 -28.49
C VAL A 184 -32.14 -3.55 -29.70
N HIS A 185 -32.30 -2.23 -29.82
CA HIS A 185 -33.03 -1.59 -30.91
C HIS A 185 -32.19 -1.43 -32.19
N THR A 186 -30.88 -1.64 -32.11
CA THR A 186 -29.97 -1.56 -33.25
C THR A 186 -28.90 -2.62 -33.09
N ALA A 187 -28.78 -3.52 -34.07
CA ALA A 187 -27.77 -4.59 -34.03
C ALA A 187 -26.36 -4.00 -34.18
N LEU A 188 -25.44 -4.36 -33.28
CA LEU A 188 -24.02 -3.97 -33.37
C LEU A 188 -23.34 -4.52 -34.63
N ILE A 189 -23.78 -5.70 -35.09
CA ILE A 189 -23.41 -6.29 -36.36
C ILE A 189 -24.69 -6.80 -37.03
N PRO A 190 -25.14 -6.23 -38.16
CA PRO A 190 -26.33 -6.71 -38.83
C PRO A 190 -26.28 -8.21 -39.13
N GLN A 191 -27.37 -8.91 -38.80
CA GLN A 191 -27.55 -10.36 -38.87
C GLN A 191 -26.68 -11.22 -37.92
N HIS A 192 -25.72 -10.65 -37.19
CA HIS A 192 -24.83 -11.40 -36.31
C HIS A 192 -25.03 -11.02 -34.83
N PHE A 193 -25.21 -12.06 -34.01
CA PHE A 193 -25.24 -11.96 -32.56
C PHE A 193 -24.33 -13.01 -31.90
N TRP A 194 -23.92 -12.70 -30.68
CA TRP A 194 -23.17 -13.55 -29.78
C TRP A 194 -23.68 -13.36 -28.34
N PHE A 195 -23.36 -14.31 -27.48
CA PHE A 195 -23.82 -14.36 -26.09
C PHE A 195 -22.72 -15.03 -25.24
N GLU A 196 -22.43 -14.49 -24.07
CA GLU A 196 -21.51 -15.09 -23.10
C GLU A 196 -22.13 -15.01 -21.71
N TYR A 197 -22.02 -16.09 -20.93
CA TYR A 197 -22.64 -16.18 -19.61
C TYR A 197 -21.84 -17.07 -18.67
N SER A 198 -21.78 -16.67 -17.40
CA SER A 198 -21.26 -17.48 -16.30
C SER A 198 -22.26 -17.43 -15.15
N PHE A 199 -22.53 -18.57 -14.53
CA PHE A 199 -23.47 -18.66 -13.41
C PHE A 199 -22.88 -17.97 -12.18
N ARG A 200 -23.69 -17.15 -11.49
CA ARG A 200 -23.19 -16.39 -10.35
C ARG A 200 -23.17 -17.24 -9.08
N LYS A 201 -22.03 -17.18 -8.39
CA LYS A 201 -21.65 -18.08 -7.28
C LYS A 201 -21.28 -17.27 -6.03
N GLU A 202 -21.85 -16.07 -5.89
CA GLU A 202 -21.62 -15.13 -4.78
C GLU A 202 -22.72 -15.16 -3.71
N LEU A 203 -23.91 -15.68 -4.03
CA LEU A 203 -25.11 -15.63 -3.18
C LEU A 203 -25.82 -16.98 -3.17
N ILE A 204 -26.45 -17.33 -2.03
CA ILE A 204 -27.38 -18.46 -1.99
C ILE A 204 -28.52 -18.19 -2.98
N THR A 205 -28.69 -19.11 -3.92
CA THR A 205 -29.64 -18.99 -5.03
C THR A 205 -30.43 -20.27 -5.16
N LEU A 206 -31.71 -20.25 -4.76
CA LEU A 206 -32.54 -21.45 -4.69
C LEU A 206 -32.98 -21.93 -6.08
N ASN A 207 -33.11 -20.99 -7.03
CA ASN A 207 -33.49 -21.26 -8.42
C ASN A 207 -32.93 -20.16 -9.33
N GLU A 208 -31.93 -20.49 -10.16
CA GLU A 208 -31.54 -19.68 -11.32
C GLU A 208 -31.95 -20.38 -12.62
N GLU A 209 -32.75 -19.69 -13.43
CA GLU A 209 -33.23 -20.15 -14.73
C GLU A 209 -32.69 -19.22 -15.83
N LEU A 210 -31.98 -19.79 -16.81
CA LEU A 210 -31.51 -19.08 -18.00
C LEU A 210 -32.22 -19.64 -19.23
N GLU A 211 -32.92 -18.79 -19.99
CA GLU A 211 -33.50 -19.13 -21.28
C GLU A 211 -32.80 -18.34 -22.41
N LEU A 212 -32.18 -19.06 -23.37
CA LEU A 212 -31.61 -18.50 -24.59
C LEU A 212 -32.49 -18.90 -25.78
N ASN A 213 -33.09 -17.90 -26.43
CA ASN A 213 -34.25 -18.05 -27.30
C ASN A 213 -33.95 -17.46 -28.69
N VAL A 214 -33.56 -18.32 -29.63
CA VAL A 214 -32.99 -17.93 -30.95
C VAL A 214 -33.86 -18.42 -32.12
N PRO A 215 -33.81 -17.79 -33.31
CA PRO A 215 -34.56 -18.27 -34.48
C PRO A 215 -34.03 -19.63 -34.94
N ALA A 216 -34.90 -20.62 -35.17
CA ALA A 216 -34.45 -21.96 -35.58
C ALA A 216 -33.81 -21.97 -36.99
N SER A 217 -34.10 -20.94 -37.79
CA SER A 217 -33.52 -20.72 -39.12
C SER A 217 -32.09 -20.16 -39.11
N ARG A 218 -31.57 -19.69 -37.97
CA ARG A 218 -30.22 -19.09 -37.89
C ARG A 218 -29.19 -20.14 -37.47
N PRO A 219 -28.14 -20.41 -38.26
CA PRO A 219 -27.00 -21.20 -37.81
C PRO A 219 -26.23 -20.49 -36.69
N PHE A 220 -25.85 -21.24 -35.65
CA PHE A 220 -24.99 -20.77 -34.57
C PHE A 220 -24.13 -21.91 -34.00
N LYS A 221 -23.02 -21.55 -33.38
CA LYS A 221 -22.26 -22.42 -32.48
C LYS A 221 -22.66 -22.08 -31.04
N LEU A 222 -22.99 -23.10 -30.24
CA LEU A 222 -23.23 -22.98 -28.80
C LEU A 222 -22.26 -23.92 -28.07
N LYS A 223 -21.41 -23.37 -27.22
CA LYS A 223 -20.50 -24.08 -26.33
C LYS A 223 -20.98 -23.92 -24.90
N THR A 224 -20.95 -25.01 -24.14
CA THR A 224 -21.29 -25.02 -22.72
C THR A 224 -20.47 -26.10 -22.02
N LYS A 225 -20.15 -25.91 -20.73
CA LYS A 225 -19.45 -26.93 -19.94
C LYS A 225 -20.35 -28.16 -19.78
N ALA A 226 -19.75 -29.36 -19.78
CA ALA A 226 -20.51 -30.63 -19.80
C ALA A 226 -21.45 -30.81 -18.58
N GLU A 227 -21.12 -30.19 -17.46
CA GLU A 227 -21.95 -30.07 -16.24
C GLU A 227 -23.24 -29.25 -16.42
N TRP A 228 -23.31 -28.36 -17.44
CA TRP A 228 -24.43 -27.44 -17.70
C TRP A 228 -25.12 -27.74 -19.05
N ALA A 229 -25.52 -28.99 -19.29
CA ALA A 229 -26.28 -29.33 -20.51
C ALA A 229 -27.69 -28.68 -20.52
N PRO A 230 -28.07 -27.87 -21.54
CA PRO A 230 -29.39 -27.27 -21.62
C PRO A 230 -30.48 -28.28 -21.96
N LYS A 231 -31.69 -28.06 -21.41
CA LYS A 231 -32.92 -28.60 -21.98
C LYS A 231 -33.24 -27.82 -23.25
N VAL A 232 -33.44 -28.49 -24.38
CA VAL A 232 -33.72 -27.85 -25.67
C VAL A 232 -35.15 -28.13 -26.09
N ARG A 233 -35.89 -27.08 -26.48
CA ARG A 233 -37.21 -27.19 -27.12
C ARG A 233 -37.23 -26.38 -28.42
N GLU A 234 -38.00 -26.85 -29.40
CA GLU A 234 -38.29 -26.10 -30.62
C GLU A 234 -39.79 -25.79 -30.67
N GLU A 235 -40.14 -24.50 -30.73
CA GLU A 235 -41.53 -24.04 -30.77
C GLU A 235 -41.65 -22.76 -31.63
N ASN A 236 -42.74 -22.63 -32.39
CA ASN A 236 -43.05 -21.42 -33.18
C ASN A 236 -41.90 -20.92 -34.08
N GLY A 237 -41.14 -21.84 -34.69
CA GLY A 237 -39.99 -21.50 -35.56
C GLY A 237 -38.73 -21.05 -34.80
N ARG A 238 -38.64 -21.31 -33.50
CA ARG A 238 -37.54 -20.89 -32.61
C ARG A 238 -36.96 -22.07 -31.86
N LYS A 239 -35.65 -22.01 -31.61
CA LYS A 239 -34.90 -22.96 -30.79
C LYS A 239 -34.59 -22.31 -29.45
N ILE A 240 -34.97 -22.99 -28.38
CA ILE A 240 -34.91 -22.45 -27.02
C ILE A 240 -34.11 -23.41 -26.15
N HIS A 241 -33.03 -22.90 -25.58
CA HIS A 241 -32.17 -23.59 -24.63
C HIS A 241 -32.49 -23.07 -23.23
N THR A 242 -32.82 -23.97 -22.30
CA THR A 242 -33.09 -23.63 -20.90
C THR A 242 -32.11 -24.36 -19.98
N TRP A 243 -31.35 -23.60 -19.20
CA TRP A 243 -30.55 -24.09 -18.09
C TRP A 243 -31.28 -23.80 -16.78
N THR A 244 -31.16 -24.71 -15.82
CA THR A 244 -31.68 -24.55 -14.45
C THR A 244 -30.57 -24.90 -13.47
N ASN A 245 -30.21 -23.97 -12.59
CA ASN A 245 -29.14 -24.10 -11.61
C ASN A 245 -29.65 -23.74 -10.21
N ASN A 246 -28.92 -24.17 -9.18
CA ASN A 246 -29.06 -23.69 -7.82
C ASN A 246 -27.67 -23.56 -7.19
N TYR A 247 -27.54 -22.65 -6.23
CA TYR A 247 -26.31 -22.42 -5.48
C TYR A 247 -26.63 -22.45 -4.00
N LEU A 248 -26.57 -23.67 -3.44
CA LEU A 248 -27.05 -24.01 -2.09
C LEU A 248 -25.95 -23.99 -1.02
N LYS A 249 -24.71 -23.66 -1.40
CA LYS A 249 -23.60 -23.39 -0.50
C LYS A 249 -22.92 -22.11 -0.95
N ARG A 250 -22.85 -21.10 -0.08
CA ARG A 250 -22.06 -19.89 -0.31
C ARG A 250 -20.57 -20.25 -0.20
N GLU A 251 -19.79 -19.86 -1.20
CA GLU A 251 -18.34 -19.76 -1.07
C GLU A 251 -18.01 -18.67 -0.05
N SER A 252 -17.14 -18.96 0.92
CA SER A 252 -16.64 -17.98 1.89
C SER A 252 -15.99 -16.79 1.19
N ASP A 253 -15.91 -15.64 1.86
CA ASP A 253 -15.36 -14.43 1.23
C ASP A 253 -13.89 -14.61 0.77
N GLU A 254 -13.15 -15.54 1.37
CA GLU A 254 -11.84 -15.98 0.89
C GLU A 254 -11.90 -16.93 -0.32
N GLU A 255 -12.85 -17.86 -0.40
CA GLU A 255 -13.10 -18.63 -1.63
C GLU A 255 -13.50 -17.69 -2.79
N LEU A 256 -14.38 -16.71 -2.53
CA LEU A 256 -14.78 -15.68 -3.51
C LEU A 256 -13.59 -14.81 -3.96
N LYS A 257 -12.71 -14.38 -3.03
CA LYS A 257 -11.45 -13.69 -3.37
C LYS A 257 -10.52 -14.60 -4.18
N LYS A 258 -10.34 -15.87 -3.78
CA LYS A 258 -9.51 -16.86 -4.50
C LYS A 258 -10.07 -17.11 -5.91
N ARG A 259 -11.39 -17.18 -6.09
CA ARG A 259 -12.04 -17.33 -7.40
C ARG A 259 -11.81 -16.11 -8.28
N ARG A 260 -12.12 -14.90 -7.80
CA ARG A 260 -11.85 -13.65 -8.55
C ARG A 260 -10.36 -13.48 -8.91
N ARG A 261 -9.45 -13.87 -8.00
CA ARG A 261 -8.00 -13.90 -8.23
C ARG A 261 -7.57 -14.97 -9.25
N ARG A 262 -8.31 -16.08 -9.40
CA ARG A 262 -8.11 -17.09 -10.47
C ARG A 262 -8.67 -16.62 -11.81
N GLU A 263 -9.85 -16.03 -11.83
CA GLU A 263 -10.48 -15.44 -13.02
C GLU A 263 -9.61 -14.31 -13.61
N ALA A 264 -8.95 -13.53 -12.75
CA ALA A 264 -7.95 -12.53 -13.14
C ALA A 264 -6.55 -13.10 -13.50
N ARG A 265 -6.27 -14.38 -13.22
CA ARG A 265 -4.95 -15.03 -13.47
C ARG A 265 -5.07 -16.12 -14.54
N GLN A 266 -5.15 -15.68 -15.80
CA GLN A 266 -4.93 -16.47 -17.01
C GLN A 266 -5.58 -17.88 -17.04
N ASP A 267 -6.91 -17.96 -17.01
CA ASP A 267 -7.66 -19.02 -17.74
C ASP A 267 -9.21 -18.84 -17.73
N TYR A 268 -9.70 -17.61 -17.62
CA TYR A 268 -11.15 -17.35 -17.66
C TYR A 268 -11.76 -17.62 -19.04
N VAL A 269 -12.70 -18.57 -19.09
CA VAL A 269 -13.61 -18.85 -20.21
C VAL A 269 -15.04 -18.99 -19.63
N PRO A 270 -16.05 -18.31 -20.21
CA PRO A 270 -17.43 -18.36 -19.71
C PRO A 270 -18.04 -19.78 -19.63
N ASP A 271 -19.05 -19.98 -18.79
CA ASP A 271 -19.75 -21.28 -18.67
C ASP A 271 -20.57 -21.65 -19.91
N ILE A 272 -21.09 -20.62 -20.60
CA ILE A 272 -21.85 -20.72 -21.85
C ILE A 272 -21.36 -19.63 -22.80
N GLN A 273 -21.12 -19.99 -24.06
CA GLN A 273 -20.84 -19.06 -25.15
C GLN A 273 -21.64 -19.44 -26.39
N LEU A 274 -22.25 -18.47 -27.07
CA LEU A 274 -22.85 -18.64 -28.40
C LEU A 274 -22.28 -17.61 -29.36
N THR A 275 -22.11 -18.01 -30.62
CA THR A 275 -21.82 -17.12 -31.74
C THR A 275 -22.54 -17.56 -33.01
N THR A 276 -22.98 -16.59 -33.81
CA THR A 276 -23.53 -16.80 -35.17
C THR A 276 -22.49 -16.68 -36.28
N PHE A 277 -21.22 -16.38 -35.95
CA PHE A 277 -20.11 -16.52 -36.89
C PHE A 277 -19.78 -18.00 -37.09
N ARG A 278 -19.62 -18.40 -38.35
CA ARG A 278 -19.30 -19.79 -38.72
C ARG A 278 -17.87 -20.15 -38.32
N ASP A 279 -16.94 -19.25 -38.56
CA ASP A 279 -15.50 -19.44 -38.41
C ASP A 279 -14.77 -18.08 -38.24
N TRP A 280 -13.44 -18.16 -38.13
CA TRP A 280 -12.56 -17.01 -37.99
C TRP A 280 -12.29 -16.26 -39.31
N GLU A 281 -12.56 -16.89 -40.46
CA GLU A 281 -12.42 -16.27 -41.79
C GLU A 281 -13.57 -15.27 -42.02
N GLU A 282 -14.79 -15.64 -41.64
CA GLU A 282 -15.98 -14.77 -41.68
C GLU A 282 -15.86 -13.57 -40.73
N LEU A 283 -15.42 -13.79 -39.48
CA LEU A 283 -15.24 -12.72 -38.48
C LEU A 283 -14.16 -11.72 -38.92
N GLY A 284 -13.00 -12.22 -39.36
CA GLY A 284 -11.94 -11.36 -39.89
C GLY A 284 -12.36 -10.65 -41.17
N GLY A 285 -13.07 -11.33 -42.07
CA GLY A 285 -13.64 -10.74 -43.28
C GLY A 285 -14.57 -9.55 -43.00
N TRP A 286 -15.40 -9.65 -41.95
CA TRP A 286 -16.22 -8.54 -41.46
C TRP A 286 -15.39 -7.37 -40.91
N PHE A 287 -14.42 -7.62 -40.01
CA PHE A 287 -13.59 -6.55 -39.45
C PHE A 287 -12.75 -5.85 -40.54
N ALA A 288 -12.17 -6.61 -41.46
CA ALA A 288 -11.50 -6.06 -42.64
C ALA A 288 -12.47 -5.25 -43.52
N GLY A 289 -13.75 -5.63 -43.59
CA GLY A 289 -14.81 -4.86 -44.25
C GLY A 289 -14.99 -3.48 -43.64
N LEU A 290 -15.08 -3.39 -42.31
CA LEU A 290 -15.13 -2.12 -41.59
C LEU A 290 -13.89 -1.27 -41.89
N GLN A 291 -12.69 -1.81 -41.69
CA GLN A 291 -11.44 -1.06 -41.85
C GLN A 291 -11.17 -0.60 -43.29
N ARG A 292 -11.43 -1.42 -44.32
CA ARG A 292 -11.13 -1.07 -45.72
C ARG A 292 -11.75 0.26 -46.15
N THR A 293 -12.95 0.58 -45.67
CA THR A 293 -13.67 1.84 -45.97
C THR A 293 -13.07 3.08 -45.30
N GLN A 294 -12.17 2.90 -44.34
CA GLN A 294 -11.58 3.96 -43.51
C GLN A 294 -10.13 4.27 -43.92
N MET A 295 -9.51 3.42 -44.76
CA MET A 295 -8.11 3.51 -45.21
C MET A 295 -7.91 4.34 -46.49
N GLU A 296 -8.69 5.41 -46.68
CA GLU A 296 -8.50 6.35 -47.78
C GLU A 296 -7.41 7.38 -47.42
N PRO A 297 -6.28 7.44 -48.17
CA PRO A 297 -5.21 8.38 -47.87
C PRO A 297 -5.56 9.79 -48.36
N SER A 298 -5.51 10.78 -47.48
CA SER A 298 -5.57 12.19 -47.85
C SER A 298 -4.26 12.68 -48.49
N PRO A 299 -4.27 13.79 -49.25
CA PRO A 299 -3.04 14.38 -49.79
C PRO A 299 -1.99 14.71 -48.71
N GLN A 300 -2.44 15.05 -47.49
CA GLN A 300 -1.57 15.32 -46.34
C GLN A 300 -0.90 14.05 -45.81
N ILE A 301 -1.62 12.92 -45.78
CA ILE A 301 -1.04 11.61 -45.47
C ILE A 301 0.02 11.23 -46.51
N VAL A 302 -0.30 11.39 -47.81
CA VAL A 302 0.65 11.08 -48.90
C VAL A 302 1.91 11.94 -48.81
N ALA A 303 1.77 13.25 -48.60
CA ALA A 303 2.90 14.16 -48.44
C ALA A 303 3.77 13.79 -47.23
N ARG A 304 3.16 13.45 -46.08
CA ARG A 304 3.90 13.08 -44.86
C ARG A 304 4.61 11.72 -44.98
N VAL A 305 4.02 10.74 -45.67
CA VAL A 305 4.70 9.46 -45.98
C VAL A 305 5.91 9.72 -46.89
N ALA A 306 5.75 10.54 -47.94
CA ALA A 306 6.83 10.88 -48.85
C ALA A 306 7.96 11.69 -48.17
N GLU A 307 7.63 12.50 -47.17
CA GLU A 307 8.61 13.22 -46.33
C GLU A 307 9.40 12.24 -45.44
N LEU A 308 8.71 11.42 -44.63
CA LEU A 308 9.31 10.49 -43.68
C LEU A 308 10.18 9.42 -44.36
N THR A 309 9.79 8.97 -45.56
CA THR A 309 10.50 7.92 -46.32
C THR A 309 11.55 8.45 -47.30
N LYS A 310 11.70 9.77 -47.48
CA LYS A 310 12.49 10.43 -48.56
C LYS A 310 13.94 9.97 -48.72
N ARG A 311 14.56 9.46 -47.65
CA ARG A 311 15.97 9.01 -47.62
C ARG A 311 16.12 7.55 -47.18
N LEU A 312 15.02 6.82 -47.03
CA LEU A 312 14.99 5.47 -46.47
C LEU A 312 14.90 4.46 -47.61
N THR A 313 15.85 3.53 -47.67
CA THR A 313 16.05 2.68 -48.86
C THR A 313 15.37 1.32 -48.69
N THR A 314 15.50 0.73 -47.51
CA THR A 314 14.92 -0.55 -47.14
C THR A 314 13.49 -0.40 -46.64
N ASP A 315 12.72 -1.48 -46.73
CA ASP A 315 11.35 -1.50 -46.23
C ASP A 315 11.30 -1.52 -44.70
N GLU A 316 12.33 -2.04 -44.02
CA GLU A 316 12.44 -1.99 -42.56
C GLU A 316 12.62 -0.54 -42.06
N GLU A 317 13.51 0.25 -42.68
CA GLU A 317 13.70 1.66 -42.34
C GLU A 317 12.39 2.45 -42.50
N LYS A 318 11.72 2.31 -43.66
CA LYS A 318 10.42 2.94 -43.94
C LYS A 318 9.38 2.53 -42.90
N THR A 319 9.28 1.23 -42.62
CA THR A 319 8.33 0.67 -41.65
C THR A 319 8.57 1.26 -40.26
N ARG A 320 9.83 1.34 -39.81
CA ARG A 320 10.21 1.92 -38.52
C ARG A 320 9.84 3.40 -38.43
N ALA A 321 10.22 4.20 -39.42
CA ALA A 321 9.90 5.63 -39.44
C ALA A 321 8.39 5.93 -39.46
N LEU A 322 7.60 5.10 -40.14
CA LEU A 322 6.12 5.20 -40.12
C LEU A 322 5.53 4.70 -38.79
N TYR A 323 6.12 3.66 -38.18
CA TYR A 323 5.72 3.16 -36.86
C TYR A 323 5.99 4.22 -35.79
N ASP A 324 7.21 4.73 -35.68
CA ASP A 324 7.62 5.70 -34.68
C ASP A 324 6.75 6.98 -34.78
N TYR A 325 6.46 7.44 -36.00
CA TYR A 325 5.55 8.58 -36.22
C TYR A 325 4.14 8.32 -35.70
N VAL A 326 3.51 7.17 -36.02
CA VAL A 326 2.14 6.88 -35.55
C VAL A 326 2.12 6.50 -34.06
N ALA A 327 3.19 5.91 -33.53
CA ALA A 327 3.33 5.62 -32.11
C ALA A 327 3.41 6.92 -31.29
N GLN A 328 4.31 7.84 -31.64
CA GLN A 328 4.68 8.99 -30.80
C GLN A 328 3.82 10.26 -31.03
N ASP A 329 3.46 10.60 -32.27
CA ASP A 329 2.75 11.87 -32.58
C ASP A 329 1.22 11.82 -32.34
N TYR A 330 0.68 10.67 -31.94
CA TYR A 330 -0.77 10.41 -31.86
C TYR A 330 -1.14 9.84 -30.49
N ARG A 331 -1.94 10.57 -29.71
CA ARG A 331 -2.32 10.16 -28.35
C ARG A 331 -3.37 9.06 -28.35
N TYR A 332 -3.23 8.07 -27.47
CA TYR A 332 -4.27 7.08 -27.24
C TYR A 332 -5.50 7.70 -26.56
N VAL A 333 -6.64 7.68 -27.24
CA VAL A 333 -7.96 8.13 -26.73
C VAL A 333 -9.02 7.25 -27.39
N SER A 334 -9.87 6.57 -26.61
CA SER A 334 -10.96 5.76 -27.18
C SER A 334 -12.28 6.51 -27.21
N LEU A 335 -12.91 6.49 -28.39
CA LEU A 335 -14.27 6.94 -28.65
C LEU A 335 -15.07 5.72 -29.09
N SER A 336 -15.70 5.04 -28.14
CA SER A 336 -16.30 3.71 -28.30
C SER A 336 -17.83 3.79 -28.23
N PHE A 337 -18.45 4.24 -29.33
CA PHE A 337 -19.89 4.48 -29.45
C PHE A 337 -20.53 3.52 -30.48
N GLY A 338 -21.45 2.64 -30.05
CA GLY A 338 -22.15 1.71 -30.92
C GLY A 338 -21.20 0.89 -31.83
N VAL A 339 -21.38 0.93 -33.15
CA VAL A 339 -20.49 0.25 -34.13
C VAL A 339 -19.05 0.78 -34.09
N GLY A 340 -18.83 2.02 -33.66
CA GLY A 340 -17.50 2.63 -33.45
C GLY A 340 -16.67 1.98 -32.34
N ARG A 341 -17.21 0.99 -31.63
CA ARG A 341 -16.43 0.06 -30.80
C ARG A 341 -15.52 -0.84 -31.65
N TYR A 342 -15.97 -1.22 -32.85
CA TYR A 342 -15.26 -2.12 -33.77
C TYR A 342 -14.79 -1.43 -35.05
N GLN A 343 -15.57 -0.49 -35.59
CA GLN A 343 -15.21 0.26 -36.78
C GLN A 343 -14.23 1.40 -36.41
N PRO A 344 -13.05 1.48 -37.04
CA PRO A 344 -12.14 2.61 -36.84
C PRO A 344 -12.67 3.90 -37.47
N HIS A 345 -12.17 5.04 -37.00
CA HIS A 345 -12.33 6.33 -37.66
C HIS A 345 -11.52 6.38 -38.97
N ARG A 346 -11.88 7.29 -39.90
CA ARG A 346 -11.14 7.44 -41.16
C ARG A 346 -9.70 7.86 -40.86
N ALA A 347 -8.73 7.29 -41.59
CA ALA A 347 -7.31 7.60 -41.42
C ALA A 347 -7.02 9.10 -41.54
N GLN A 348 -7.73 9.82 -42.43
CA GLN A 348 -7.66 11.27 -42.55
C GLN A 348 -8.07 12.05 -41.28
N ASP A 349 -9.07 11.55 -40.54
CA ASP A 349 -9.63 12.22 -39.36
C ASP A 349 -8.71 11.98 -38.15
N VAL A 350 -8.23 10.74 -38.00
CA VAL A 350 -7.16 10.38 -37.05
C VAL A 350 -5.90 11.21 -37.31
N PHE A 351 -5.48 11.32 -38.59
CA PHE A 351 -4.30 12.09 -39.00
C PHE A 351 -4.39 13.57 -38.60
N ALA A 352 -5.56 14.18 -38.79
CA ALA A 352 -5.81 15.59 -38.45
C ALA A 352 -5.96 15.83 -36.95
N ASN A 353 -6.67 14.95 -36.23
CA ASN A 353 -7.02 15.12 -34.82
C ASN A 353 -5.87 14.79 -33.84
N LYS A 354 -4.83 14.08 -34.28
CA LYS A 354 -3.67 13.66 -33.46
C LYS A 354 -4.03 12.81 -32.23
N TYR A 355 -5.12 12.05 -32.32
CA TYR A 355 -5.49 11.00 -31.35
C TYR A 355 -6.32 9.89 -32.00
N GLY A 356 -6.43 8.76 -31.32
CA GLY A 356 -7.29 7.62 -31.65
C GLY A 356 -6.97 6.40 -30.77
N ASP A 357 -7.79 5.35 -30.80
CA ASP A 357 -7.50 4.10 -30.08
C ASP A 357 -6.82 3.02 -30.95
N CYS A 358 -6.82 1.76 -30.52
CA CYS A 358 -6.03 0.69 -31.11
C CYS A 358 -6.34 0.44 -32.59
N LYS A 359 -7.63 0.36 -32.94
CA LYS A 359 -8.09 0.23 -34.32
C LYS A 359 -7.82 1.50 -35.15
N ASP A 360 -7.91 2.69 -34.55
CA ASP A 360 -7.67 3.97 -35.23
C ASP A 360 -6.19 4.18 -35.57
N LYS A 361 -5.29 3.99 -34.59
CA LYS A 361 -3.84 4.07 -34.79
C LYS A 361 -3.35 2.99 -35.74
N HIS A 362 -3.88 1.77 -35.65
CA HIS A 362 -3.64 0.73 -36.67
C HIS A 362 -4.11 1.18 -38.07
N THR A 363 -5.31 1.75 -38.20
CA THR A 363 -5.88 2.15 -39.50
C THR A 363 -5.09 3.28 -40.14
N LEU A 364 -4.63 4.26 -39.36
CA LEU A 364 -3.71 5.29 -39.85
C LEU A 364 -2.37 4.68 -40.27
N PHE A 365 -1.73 3.86 -39.42
CA PHE A 365 -0.46 3.20 -39.74
C PHE A 365 -0.57 2.33 -41.00
N SER A 366 -1.64 1.55 -41.13
CA SER A 366 -1.93 0.71 -42.30
C SER A 366 -2.15 1.54 -43.57
N THR A 367 -2.79 2.70 -43.45
CA THR A 367 -2.94 3.65 -44.57
C THR A 367 -1.60 4.25 -44.99
N MET A 368 -0.75 4.65 -44.04
CA MET A 368 0.58 5.18 -44.32
C MET A 368 1.51 4.11 -44.94
N MET A 369 1.49 2.89 -44.42
CA MET A 369 2.22 1.74 -44.94
C MET A 369 1.78 1.40 -46.37
N LYS A 370 0.47 1.38 -46.65
CA LYS A 370 -0.09 1.17 -47.99
C LYS A 370 0.39 2.23 -49.00
N VAL A 371 0.48 3.50 -48.59
CA VAL A 371 1.06 4.58 -49.43
C VAL A 371 2.56 4.36 -49.69
N ALA A 372 3.30 3.82 -48.73
CA ALA A 372 4.71 3.44 -48.91
C ALA A 372 4.92 2.14 -49.71
N GLY A 373 3.85 1.49 -50.19
CA GLY A 373 3.89 0.20 -50.91
C GLY A 373 4.01 -1.04 -50.01
N LEU A 374 3.86 -0.87 -48.69
CA LEU A 374 4.12 -1.89 -47.68
C LEU A 374 2.84 -2.57 -47.20
N LYS A 375 2.91 -3.87 -46.89
CA LYS A 375 1.77 -4.66 -46.38
C LYS A 375 1.79 -4.80 -44.86
N VAL A 376 0.66 -4.46 -44.24
CA VAL A 376 0.39 -4.67 -42.81
C VAL A 376 -1.08 -5.02 -42.61
N ASN A 377 -1.35 -5.97 -41.74
CA ASN A 377 -2.68 -6.49 -41.43
C ASN A 377 -3.04 -6.24 -39.96
N PRO A 378 -4.32 -5.97 -39.64
CA PRO A 378 -4.79 -5.92 -38.26
C PRO A 378 -4.73 -7.30 -37.58
N VAL A 379 -4.45 -7.29 -36.28
CA VAL A 379 -4.51 -8.47 -35.42
C VAL A 379 -5.40 -8.14 -34.23
N LEU A 380 -6.52 -8.86 -34.08
CA LEU A 380 -7.40 -8.73 -32.91
C LEU A 380 -6.88 -9.63 -31.80
N ILE A 381 -6.68 -9.09 -30.61
CA ILE A 381 -6.08 -9.78 -29.47
C ILE A 381 -6.78 -9.37 -28.16
N SER A 382 -6.66 -10.17 -27.11
CA SER A 382 -6.92 -9.72 -25.74
C SER A 382 -5.62 -9.30 -25.07
N ALA A 383 -5.54 -8.04 -24.69
CA ALA A 383 -4.55 -7.45 -23.80
C ALA A 383 -4.87 -7.72 -22.31
N SER A 384 -6.10 -8.08 -21.96
CA SER A 384 -6.48 -8.52 -20.60
C SER A 384 -6.07 -9.97 -20.30
N ALA A 385 -6.46 -10.54 -19.15
CA ALA A 385 -6.06 -11.89 -18.72
C ALA A 385 -6.78 -13.04 -19.45
N ARG A 386 -7.70 -12.75 -20.38
CA ARG A 386 -8.50 -13.73 -21.11
C ARG A 386 -7.63 -14.59 -22.04
N LYS A 387 -7.88 -15.91 -22.08
CA LYS A 387 -7.32 -16.83 -23.09
C LYS A 387 -8.34 -16.99 -24.23
N LEU A 388 -7.87 -16.98 -25.48
CA LEU A 388 -8.73 -17.12 -26.66
C LEU A 388 -9.25 -18.56 -26.77
N ASP A 389 -10.56 -18.76 -26.75
CA ASP A 389 -11.18 -20.05 -27.09
C ASP A 389 -11.23 -20.20 -28.63
N PRO A 390 -10.47 -21.11 -29.25
CA PRO A 390 -10.37 -21.20 -30.71
C PRO A 390 -11.61 -21.81 -31.38
N GLU A 391 -12.55 -22.39 -30.63
CA GLU A 391 -13.74 -23.03 -31.19
C GLU A 391 -14.89 -22.04 -31.42
N VAL A 392 -14.87 -20.92 -30.68
CA VAL A 392 -15.93 -19.90 -30.60
C VAL A 392 -15.49 -18.59 -31.30
N PRO A 393 -15.67 -18.45 -32.62
CA PRO A 393 -15.38 -17.20 -33.32
C PRO A 393 -16.32 -16.09 -32.84
N SER A 394 -15.84 -15.20 -31.96
CA SER A 394 -16.66 -14.13 -31.37
C SER A 394 -15.83 -12.85 -31.16
N PRO A 395 -16.36 -11.67 -31.51
CA PRO A 395 -15.65 -10.40 -31.31
C PRO A 395 -15.51 -10.04 -29.82
N ALA A 396 -16.30 -10.65 -28.93
CA ALA A 396 -16.16 -10.50 -27.47
C ALA A 396 -14.87 -11.10 -26.89
N GLN A 397 -14.11 -11.88 -27.67
CA GLN A 397 -12.84 -12.46 -27.23
C GLN A 397 -11.64 -11.50 -27.36
N PHE A 398 -11.85 -10.30 -27.92
CA PHE A 398 -10.79 -9.33 -28.17
C PHE A 398 -11.14 -7.99 -27.51
N ASP A 399 -10.11 -7.35 -26.95
CA ASP A 399 -10.21 -6.03 -26.29
C ASP A 399 -9.16 -5.05 -26.82
N HIS A 400 -8.29 -5.50 -27.75
CA HIS A 400 -7.18 -4.72 -28.30
C HIS A 400 -6.88 -5.08 -29.78
N VAL A 401 -6.19 -4.17 -30.48
CA VAL A 401 -5.76 -4.35 -31.87
C VAL A 401 -4.28 -3.99 -32.02
N ILE A 402 -3.49 -4.94 -32.53
CA ILE A 402 -2.08 -4.74 -32.90
C ILE A 402 -1.88 -4.97 -34.41
N SER A 403 -0.66 -4.85 -34.90
CA SER A 403 -0.34 -4.90 -36.33
C SER A 403 0.67 -6.01 -36.66
N ALA A 404 0.46 -6.73 -37.76
CA ALA A 404 1.41 -7.71 -38.29
C ALA A 404 1.82 -7.35 -39.73
N ILE A 405 3.14 -7.22 -39.94
CA ILE A 405 3.77 -6.63 -41.13
C ILE A 405 4.53 -7.71 -41.90
N GLY A 406 4.47 -7.67 -43.23
CA GLY A 406 5.14 -8.64 -44.12
C GLY A 406 4.22 -9.78 -44.55
N ASP A 407 4.82 -10.92 -44.91
CA ASP A 407 4.11 -12.14 -45.30
C ASP A 407 3.96 -13.14 -44.15
N GLU A 408 3.08 -14.14 -44.34
CA GLU A 408 2.74 -15.11 -43.29
C GLU A 408 3.90 -16.01 -42.83
N SER A 409 5.01 -16.09 -43.59
CA SER A 409 6.19 -16.86 -43.21
C SER A 409 7.18 -16.04 -42.36
N LYS A 410 7.10 -14.71 -42.40
CA LYS A 410 7.99 -13.80 -41.66
C LYS A 410 7.28 -12.52 -41.21
N LEU A 411 6.27 -12.69 -40.34
CA LEU A 411 5.55 -11.57 -39.74
C LEU A 411 6.42 -10.80 -38.73
N THR A 412 6.51 -9.48 -38.90
CA THR A 412 7.02 -8.53 -37.90
C THR A 412 5.86 -7.90 -37.16
N TRP A 413 5.90 -7.89 -35.84
CA TRP A 413 4.75 -7.55 -34.98
C TRP A 413 4.95 -6.20 -34.32
N VAL A 414 4.02 -5.26 -34.46
CA VAL A 414 4.13 -3.93 -33.83
C VAL A 414 2.81 -3.51 -33.18
N ASP A 415 2.91 -2.77 -32.07
CA ASP A 415 1.78 -2.14 -31.41
C ASP A 415 2.00 -0.61 -31.38
N THR A 416 1.18 0.12 -32.15
CA THR A 416 1.24 1.60 -32.22
C THR A 416 0.59 2.29 -31.01
N THR A 417 -0.11 1.57 -30.13
CA THR A 417 -0.72 2.17 -28.92
C THR A 417 0.25 2.23 -27.76
N THR A 418 1.25 1.35 -27.73
CA THR A 418 2.36 1.44 -26.78
C THR A 418 3.35 2.50 -27.29
N GLU A 419 2.98 3.77 -27.12
CA GLU A 419 3.54 4.98 -27.80
C GLU A 419 5.06 5.18 -27.70
N ILE A 420 5.74 4.42 -26.85
CA ILE A 420 7.16 4.52 -26.49
C ILE A 420 7.86 3.14 -26.47
N ALA A 421 7.24 2.11 -27.06
CA ALA A 421 7.89 0.83 -27.27
C ALA A 421 8.99 0.95 -28.35
N PRO A 422 10.13 0.24 -28.17
CA PRO A 422 11.03 -0.09 -29.26
C PRO A 422 10.31 -0.74 -30.43
N PHE A 423 10.74 -0.42 -31.66
CA PHE A 423 10.21 -1.04 -32.86
C PHE A 423 10.23 -2.58 -32.76
N ALA A 424 9.13 -3.20 -33.18
CA ALA A 424 8.84 -4.63 -33.07
C ALA A 424 8.74 -5.23 -31.64
N MET A 425 8.81 -4.42 -30.58
CA MET A 425 8.59 -4.88 -29.21
C MET A 425 7.09 -4.85 -28.87
N LEU A 426 6.54 -6.02 -28.58
CA LEU A 426 5.20 -6.16 -28.00
C LEU A 426 5.28 -6.12 -26.47
N SER A 427 4.36 -5.36 -25.85
CA SER A 427 4.15 -5.34 -24.40
C SER A 427 3.89 -6.73 -23.84
N TYR A 428 4.37 -7.03 -22.64
CA TYR A 428 4.32 -8.38 -22.05
C TYR A 428 2.92 -9.01 -22.06
N ASN A 429 1.89 -8.21 -21.78
CA ASN A 429 0.49 -8.66 -21.74
C ASN A 429 -0.11 -9.07 -23.10
N VAL A 430 0.58 -8.83 -24.22
CA VAL A 430 0.16 -9.24 -25.58
C VAL A 430 1.13 -10.20 -26.26
N ARG A 431 2.22 -10.63 -25.58
CA ARG A 431 3.14 -11.67 -26.04
C ARG A 431 2.67 -13.08 -25.65
N ASN A 432 3.17 -14.10 -26.36
CA ASN A 432 2.83 -15.52 -26.14
C ASN A 432 1.31 -15.78 -26.07
N LYS A 433 0.54 -15.19 -26.99
CA LYS A 433 -0.92 -15.24 -27.00
C LYS A 433 -1.49 -15.55 -28.38
N LYS A 434 -2.55 -16.36 -28.38
CA LYS A 434 -3.38 -16.59 -29.57
C LYS A 434 -4.22 -15.37 -29.89
N ALA A 435 -4.22 -14.98 -31.16
CA ALA A 435 -4.84 -13.78 -31.69
C ALA A 435 -5.39 -14.04 -33.11
N LEU A 436 -6.37 -13.26 -33.54
CA LEU A 436 -6.91 -13.35 -34.90
C LEU A 436 -6.13 -12.43 -35.84
N PHE A 437 -5.35 -13.00 -36.75
CA PHE A 437 -4.82 -12.28 -37.90
C PHE A 437 -5.93 -12.05 -38.92
N VAL A 438 -6.25 -10.77 -39.15
CA VAL A 438 -7.32 -10.35 -40.05
C VAL A 438 -6.71 -9.90 -41.37
N SER A 439 -6.83 -10.73 -42.39
CA SER A 439 -6.20 -10.48 -43.68
C SER A 439 -7.03 -9.50 -44.53
N LEU A 440 -6.40 -8.43 -45.01
CA LEU A 440 -7.04 -7.44 -45.87
C LEU A 440 -7.24 -7.94 -47.31
N ASP A 441 -6.38 -8.87 -47.78
CA ASP A 441 -6.33 -9.37 -49.16
C ASP A 441 -6.64 -10.88 -49.28
N GLY A 442 -6.88 -11.58 -48.18
CA GLY A 442 -6.96 -13.05 -48.15
C GLY A 442 -7.72 -13.63 -46.96
N ARG A 443 -7.33 -14.82 -46.49
CA ARG A 443 -8.01 -15.53 -45.39
C ARG A 443 -7.55 -15.04 -44.02
N SER A 444 -8.50 -14.88 -43.11
CA SER A 444 -8.22 -14.56 -41.70
C SER A 444 -8.11 -15.84 -40.86
N LYS A 445 -7.18 -15.87 -39.90
CA LYS A 445 -6.83 -17.10 -39.16
C LYS A 445 -6.27 -16.80 -37.76
N VAL A 446 -6.44 -17.75 -36.84
CA VAL A 446 -5.80 -17.66 -35.52
C VAL A 446 -4.31 -17.97 -35.66
N ILE A 447 -3.46 -17.10 -35.10
CA ILE A 447 -2.00 -17.25 -34.99
C ILE A 447 -1.56 -16.89 -33.56
N GLU A 448 -0.27 -16.98 -33.26
CA GLU A 448 0.28 -16.77 -31.93
C GLU A 448 1.35 -15.65 -31.96
N THR A 449 1.28 -14.71 -31.02
CA THR A 449 2.24 -13.59 -30.92
C THR A 449 3.60 -14.07 -30.39
N PRO A 450 4.71 -13.42 -30.79
CA PRO A 450 6.05 -13.80 -30.35
C PRO A 450 6.15 -13.81 -28.82
N PRO A 451 6.87 -14.77 -28.22
CA PRO A 451 6.97 -14.88 -26.77
C PRO A 451 7.95 -13.89 -26.16
N ASP A 452 9.01 -13.52 -26.89
CA ASP A 452 10.13 -12.69 -26.45
C ASP A 452 10.15 -11.32 -27.15
N PRO A 453 10.88 -10.31 -26.62
CA PRO A 453 11.21 -9.10 -27.36
C PRO A 453 12.06 -9.42 -28.61
N PRO A 454 12.09 -8.55 -29.64
CA PRO A 454 12.82 -8.78 -30.90
C PRO A 454 14.34 -8.64 -30.78
N PHE A 455 14.87 -8.47 -29.57
CA PHE A 455 16.28 -8.34 -29.22
C PHE A 455 16.51 -8.92 -27.82
N GLN A 456 17.76 -9.29 -27.50
CA GLN A 456 18.12 -9.75 -26.16
C GLN A 456 17.85 -8.65 -25.12
N SER A 457 17.18 -8.99 -24.03
CA SER A 457 16.96 -8.05 -22.92
C SER A 457 18.26 -7.85 -22.13
N THR A 458 18.59 -6.61 -21.78
CA THR A 458 19.77 -6.29 -20.97
C THR A 458 19.44 -5.28 -19.88
N GLN A 459 20.11 -5.42 -18.73
CA GLN A 459 20.06 -4.48 -17.62
C GLN A 459 21.47 -4.31 -17.07
N HIS A 460 22.09 -3.17 -17.33
CA HIS A 460 23.44 -2.85 -16.87
C HIS A 460 23.36 -1.69 -15.87
N ILE A 461 23.79 -1.93 -14.64
CA ILE A 461 23.81 -0.92 -13.57
C ILE A 461 25.23 -0.79 -13.03
N SER A 462 25.74 0.44 -13.01
CA SER A 462 27.06 0.77 -12.47
C SER A 462 26.95 1.84 -11.39
N VAL A 463 27.68 1.66 -10.29
CA VAL A 463 27.84 2.65 -9.22
C VAL A 463 29.32 2.96 -9.08
N GLU A 464 29.71 4.21 -9.33
CA GLU A 464 31.07 4.71 -9.10
C GLU A 464 31.04 5.73 -7.95
N GLY A 465 31.97 5.66 -6.99
CA GLY A 465 31.96 6.59 -5.85
C GLY A 465 33.14 6.49 -4.90
N GLU A 466 33.03 7.23 -3.80
CA GLU A 466 33.99 7.34 -2.71
C GLU A 466 33.28 7.28 -1.35
N VAL A 467 33.94 6.69 -0.36
CA VAL A 467 33.59 6.85 1.06
C VAL A 467 34.70 7.68 1.71
N GLY A 468 34.36 8.87 2.20
CA GLY A 468 35.32 9.72 2.91
C GLY A 468 35.67 9.15 4.30
N ASP A 469 36.72 9.70 4.93
CA ASP A 469 37.18 9.28 6.27
C ASP A 469 36.07 9.33 7.34
N LEU A 470 35.06 10.18 7.14
CA LEU A 470 33.87 10.33 7.98
C LEU A 470 32.74 9.32 7.68
N GLY A 471 32.98 8.32 6.83
CA GLY A 471 32.01 7.27 6.52
C GLY A 471 30.85 7.71 5.61
N LYS A 472 30.89 8.92 5.06
CA LYS A 472 29.91 9.42 4.08
C LYS A 472 30.22 8.87 2.68
N LEU A 473 29.24 8.24 2.05
CA LEU A 473 29.27 7.85 0.64
C LEU A 473 28.89 9.06 -0.23
N LYS A 474 29.69 9.33 -1.25
CA LYS A 474 29.31 10.11 -2.43
C LYS A 474 29.50 9.22 -3.66
N GLY A 475 28.58 9.25 -4.60
CA GLY A 475 28.73 8.47 -5.84
C GLY A 475 27.78 8.88 -6.94
N LYS A 476 27.91 8.19 -8.08
CA LYS A 476 27.05 8.31 -9.23
C LYS A 476 26.53 6.93 -9.62
N VAL A 477 25.22 6.84 -9.77
CA VAL A 477 24.52 5.67 -10.31
C VAL A 477 24.28 5.91 -11.80
N ILE A 478 24.52 4.89 -12.62
CA ILE A 478 24.14 4.86 -14.04
C ILE A 478 23.44 3.52 -14.29
N SER A 479 22.25 3.57 -14.86
CA SER A 479 21.43 2.39 -15.16
C SER A 479 20.98 2.44 -16.62
N GLU A 480 21.25 1.38 -17.36
CA GLU A 480 20.88 1.21 -18.77
C GLU A 480 20.05 -0.06 -18.95
N TYR A 481 18.94 0.05 -19.69
CA TYR A 481 17.94 -1.00 -19.82
C TYR A 481 17.52 -1.19 -21.29
N ARG A 482 17.40 -2.45 -21.71
CA ARG A 482 16.84 -2.87 -23.00
C ARG A 482 15.81 -3.99 -22.78
N GLY A 483 14.62 -3.87 -23.36
CA GLY A 483 13.53 -4.86 -23.21
C GLY A 483 12.47 -4.47 -22.18
N ASP A 484 11.94 -5.43 -21.42
CA ASP A 484 10.74 -5.18 -20.60
C ASP A 484 10.92 -4.07 -19.54
N GLN A 485 12.09 -4.02 -18.89
CA GLN A 485 12.47 -2.95 -17.96
C GLN A 485 12.67 -1.60 -18.66
N GLU A 486 13.09 -1.59 -19.93
CA GLU A 486 13.23 -0.37 -20.73
C GLU A 486 11.87 0.29 -20.94
N LEU A 487 10.87 -0.51 -21.37
CA LEU A 487 9.51 -0.03 -21.60
C LEU A 487 8.87 0.47 -20.30
N GLY A 488 9.00 -0.28 -19.20
CA GLY A 488 8.51 0.14 -17.88
C GLY A 488 9.11 1.48 -17.42
N MET A 489 10.42 1.65 -17.54
CA MET A 489 11.11 2.89 -17.16
C MET A 489 10.74 4.07 -18.07
N ARG A 490 10.60 3.85 -19.39
CA ARG A 490 10.07 4.87 -20.32
C ARG A 490 8.66 5.30 -19.94
N MET A 491 7.78 4.36 -19.56
CA MET A 491 6.40 4.66 -19.14
C MET A 491 6.37 5.48 -17.83
N LEU A 492 7.19 5.10 -16.84
CA LEU A 492 7.34 5.83 -15.57
C LEU A 492 7.73 7.30 -15.79
N PHE A 493 8.86 7.55 -16.44
CA PHE A 493 9.41 8.90 -16.60
C PHE A 493 8.63 9.77 -17.61
N ARG A 494 7.77 9.17 -18.45
CA ARG A 494 6.84 9.91 -19.32
C ARG A 494 5.52 10.28 -18.63
N GLN A 495 5.11 9.57 -17.59
CA GLN A 495 3.93 9.91 -16.78
C GLN A 495 4.25 10.89 -15.65
N VAL A 496 5.47 10.87 -15.11
CA VAL A 496 5.89 11.76 -14.03
C VAL A 496 6.49 13.06 -14.60
N PRO A 497 5.99 14.26 -14.20
CA PRO A 497 6.58 15.54 -14.58
C PRO A 497 8.08 15.67 -14.24
N GLU A 498 8.83 16.40 -15.06
CA GLU A 498 10.30 16.49 -14.95
C GLU A 498 10.77 17.03 -13.58
N ASN A 499 10.05 18.00 -13.00
CA ASN A 499 10.33 18.51 -11.65
C ASN A 499 10.07 17.49 -10.51
N LYS A 500 9.59 16.28 -10.84
CA LYS A 500 9.40 15.13 -9.95
C LYS A 500 10.32 13.95 -10.25
N TRP A 501 11.24 14.07 -11.22
CA TRP A 501 12.23 13.04 -11.48
C TRP A 501 13.24 12.83 -10.33
N LYS A 502 13.51 13.85 -9.49
CA LYS A 502 14.27 13.66 -8.23
C LYS A 502 13.54 12.73 -7.26
N ASP A 503 12.26 13.00 -6.95
CA ASP A 503 11.46 12.16 -6.05
C ASP A 503 11.42 10.69 -6.52
N VAL A 504 11.36 10.46 -7.84
CA VAL A 504 11.41 9.13 -8.45
C VAL A 504 12.79 8.48 -8.32
N ALA A 505 13.87 9.18 -8.69
CA ALA A 505 15.22 8.62 -8.63
C ALA A 505 15.67 8.36 -7.18
N GLU A 506 15.23 9.18 -6.22
CA GLU A 506 15.45 8.96 -4.78
C GLU A 506 14.71 7.70 -4.28
N TYR A 507 13.46 7.48 -4.72
CA TYR A 507 12.74 6.23 -4.44
C TYR A 507 13.41 5.00 -5.07
N ILE A 508 13.89 5.09 -6.31
CA ILE A 508 14.65 4.01 -6.97
C ILE A 508 15.96 3.73 -6.23
N SER A 509 16.69 4.77 -5.81
CA SER A 509 17.92 4.61 -5.02
C SER A 509 17.64 3.90 -3.69
N PHE A 510 16.54 4.25 -3.01
CA PHE A 510 16.11 3.59 -1.78
C PHE A 510 15.76 2.11 -1.99
N GLN A 511 14.91 1.80 -2.97
CA GLN A 511 14.49 0.43 -3.30
C GLN A 511 15.66 -0.43 -3.80
N ALA A 512 16.64 0.16 -4.50
CA ALA A 512 17.90 -0.49 -4.88
C ALA A 512 18.87 -0.72 -3.70
N GLY A 513 18.48 -0.43 -2.45
CA GLY A 513 19.34 -0.59 -1.26
C GLY A 513 20.49 0.43 -1.13
N ILE A 514 20.68 1.28 -2.14
CA ILE A 514 21.70 2.35 -2.20
C ILE A 514 21.35 3.45 -1.18
N GLY A 515 20.09 3.89 -1.18
CA GLY A 515 19.59 4.97 -0.32
C GLY A 515 20.25 6.33 -0.62
N GLY A 516 20.31 7.20 0.40
CA GLY A 516 20.91 8.54 0.28
C GLY A 516 20.03 9.58 -0.40
N GLU A 517 20.40 10.85 -0.27
CA GLU A 517 19.81 11.94 -1.07
C GLU A 517 20.32 11.85 -2.51
N VAL A 518 19.43 12.13 -3.47
CA VAL A 518 19.73 12.14 -4.90
C VAL A 518 19.82 13.55 -5.49
N SER A 519 20.78 13.77 -6.40
CA SER A 519 20.90 14.99 -7.22
C SER A 519 21.23 14.65 -8.69
N ASP A 520 21.24 15.68 -9.56
CA ASP A 520 21.73 15.59 -10.94
C ASP A 520 21.10 14.48 -11.80
N VAL A 521 19.80 14.22 -11.59
CA VAL A 521 19.03 13.20 -12.33
C VAL A 521 18.99 13.57 -13.81
N LYS A 522 19.40 12.63 -14.67
CA LYS A 522 19.38 12.74 -16.13
C LYS A 522 18.75 11.51 -16.73
N ILE A 523 17.72 11.72 -17.55
CA ILE A 523 17.03 10.69 -18.32
C ILE A 523 17.41 10.88 -19.79
N GLU A 524 18.19 9.95 -20.33
CA GLU A 524 18.63 9.92 -21.71
C GLU A 524 17.72 8.99 -22.54
N ASN A 525 17.56 9.32 -23.83
CA ASN A 525 16.82 8.54 -24.81
C ASN A 525 15.30 8.33 -24.55
N LEU A 526 14.62 9.06 -23.65
CA LEU A 526 13.22 8.80 -23.24
C LEU A 526 12.23 8.53 -24.40
N SER A 527 12.30 9.31 -25.48
CA SER A 527 11.52 9.09 -26.72
C SER A 527 12.31 8.43 -27.87
N ASP A 528 13.63 8.31 -27.75
CA ASP A 528 14.46 7.57 -28.71
C ASP A 528 14.45 6.09 -28.37
N THR A 529 13.55 5.35 -29.00
CA THR A 529 13.33 3.92 -28.77
C THR A 529 14.35 3.03 -29.52
N THR A 530 15.20 3.64 -30.36
CA THR A 530 16.25 2.92 -31.12
C THR A 530 17.43 2.54 -30.23
N LYS A 531 17.68 3.32 -29.18
CA LYS A 531 18.71 3.08 -28.16
C LYS A 531 18.10 2.51 -26.87
N PRO A 532 18.89 1.85 -26.00
CA PRO A 532 18.48 1.56 -24.61
C PRO A 532 18.01 2.82 -23.86
N PHE A 533 17.07 2.64 -22.93
CA PHE A 533 16.73 3.68 -21.96
C PHE A 533 17.88 3.80 -20.96
N ARG A 534 18.29 5.03 -20.64
CA ARG A 534 19.44 5.27 -19.77
C ARG A 534 19.15 6.38 -18.76
N MET A 535 19.39 6.08 -17.50
CA MET A 535 19.25 7.00 -16.38
C MET A 535 20.62 7.17 -15.70
N SER A 536 20.94 8.37 -15.25
CA SER A 536 22.00 8.55 -14.25
C SER A 536 21.64 9.61 -13.23
N PHE A 537 22.18 9.46 -12.02
CA PHE A 537 21.99 10.41 -10.93
C PHE A 537 23.15 10.34 -9.94
N ASN A 538 23.40 11.43 -9.22
CA ASN A 538 24.36 11.47 -8.12
C ASN A 538 23.66 11.11 -6.80
N VAL A 539 24.39 10.50 -5.88
CA VAL A 539 23.90 10.05 -4.57
C VAL A 539 24.84 10.44 -3.44
N SER A 540 24.27 10.91 -2.33
CA SER A 540 24.98 11.30 -1.10
C SER A 540 24.32 10.63 0.11
N ARG A 541 25.05 9.75 0.80
CA ARG A 541 24.54 9.02 1.97
C ARG A 541 25.47 9.18 3.18
N PRO A 542 25.05 9.89 4.25
CA PRO A 542 25.79 9.95 5.50
C PRO A 542 25.77 8.62 6.24
N ASN A 543 26.75 8.40 7.13
CA ASN A 543 26.91 7.19 7.97
C ASN A 543 26.77 5.88 7.17
N PHE A 544 27.34 5.85 5.96
CA PHE A 544 27.36 4.65 5.11
C PHE A 544 28.38 3.61 5.63
N LEU A 545 29.47 4.07 6.22
CA LEU A 545 30.27 3.30 7.19
C LEU A 545 30.18 3.97 8.56
N ASP A 546 29.92 3.18 9.60
CA ASP A 546 30.05 3.59 11.00
C ASP A 546 31.46 3.24 11.52
N TRP A 547 32.17 4.24 12.05
CA TRP A 547 33.51 4.06 12.63
C TRP A 547 33.51 3.97 14.17
N ALA A 548 32.36 3.87 14.82
CA ALA A 548 32.29 3.56 16.26
C ALA A 548 32.82 2.13 16.56
N ASN A 549 32.83 1.26 15.55
CA ASN A 549 33.30 -0.12 15.64
C ASN A 549 34.66 -0.31 14.92
N LYS A 550 35.50 -1.20 15.45
CA LYS A 550 36.81 -1.53 14.85
C LYS A 550 36.69 -2.26 13.50
N SER A 551 35.58 -2.96 13.29
CA SER A 551 35.25 -3.68 12.06
C SER A 551 33.78 -3.42 11.75
N THR A 552 33.51 -2.99 10.51
CA THR A 552 32.20 -2.48 10.10
C THR A 552 31.75 -3.19 8.82
N GLU A 553 30.49 -3.58 8.79
CA GLU A 553 29.90 -4.28 7.65
C GLU A 553 29.54 -3.31 6.52
N LEU A 554 30.21 -3.44 5.39
CA LEU A 554 29.96 -2.66 4.18
C LEU A 554 28.83 -3.31 3.39
N ARG A 555 27.59 -2.82 3.56
CA ARG A 555 26.50 -3.16 2.63
C ARG A 555 26.80 -2.53 1.28
N LEU A 556 27.03 -3.36 0.26
CA LEU A 556 27.33 -2.88 -1.10
C LEU A 556 26.16 -2.03 -1.63
N PRO A 557 26.40 -0.84 -2.22
CA PRO A 557 25.36 -0.02 -2.80
C PRO A 557 25.05 -0.52 -4.22
N LEU A 558 24.42 -1.70 -4.29
CA LEU A 558 23.95 -2.35 -5.51
C LEU A 558 22.54 -2.90 -5.27
N PRO A 559 21.66 -2.91 -6.30
CA PRO A 559 20.34 -3.53 -6.20
C PRO A 559 20.45 -5.05 -6.02
N ALA A 560 19.43 -5.63 -5.38
CA ALA A 560 19.29 -7.09 -5.25
C ALA A 560 18.94 -7.76 -6.60
N ILE A 561 19.23 -9.05 -6.72
CA ILE A 561 19.00 -9.84 -7.94
C ILE A 561 17.70 -10.65 -7.80
N THR A 562 16.59 -10.06 -8.26
CA THR A 562 15.31 -10.77 -8.39
C THR A 562 15.40 -11.88 -9.46
N LEU A 563 14.93 -13.08 -9.11
CA LEU A 563 14.90 -14.27 -9.95
C LEU A 563 13.52 -14.93 -9.83
N ALA A 564 12.89 -15.27 -10.96
CA ALA A 564 11.51 -15.78 -11.06
C ALA A 564 11.19 -16.94 -10.09
N PRO A 565 9.93 -17.12 -9.66
CA PRO A 565 9.59 -18.02 -8.56
C PRO A 565 9.48 -19.47 -9.00
N ALA A 566 9.88 -20.39 -8.12
CA ALA A 566 9.80 -21.83 -8.36
C ALA A 566 8.40 -22.42 -8.10
N GLY A 567 7.33 -21.78 -8.58
CA GLY A 567 5.92 -22.12 -8.32
C GLY A 567 5.19 -21.05 -7.49
N ALA A 568 3.98 -21.33 -7.00
CA ALA A 568 3.27 -20.40 -6.11
C ALA A 568 3.92 -20.28 -4.72
N ALA A 569 4.79 -21.22 -4.34
CA ALA A 569 5.59 -21.17 -3.12
C ALA A 569 6.78 -20.19 -3.26
N LEU A 570 6.43 -18.90 -3.27
CA LEU A 570 6.98 -17.86 -2.40
C LEU A 570 8.50 -17.89 -2.10
N ASP A 571 9.16 -16.82 -2.51
CA ASP A 571 10.50 -16.43 -2.07
C ASP A 571 10.55 -16.10 -0.57
N GLU A 572 11.75 -15.96 0.02
CA GLU A 572 11.94 -16.02 1.48
C GLU A 572 12.06 -14.65 2.18
N ASP A 573 12.24 -13.54 1.44
CA ASP A 573 13.16 -12.50 1.90
C ASP A 573 12.63 -11.03 1.92
N ASP A 574 11.45 -10.72 1.36
CA ASP A 574 11.11 -9.35 0.89
C ASP A 574 10.03 -8.54 1.68
N GLU A 575 9.54 -9.02 2.82
CA GLU A 575 8.47 -8.50 3.75
C GLU A 575 7.66 -7.18 3.52
N GLU A 576 7.22 -6.81 2.30
CA GLU A 576 6.24 -5.72 2.05
C GLU A 576 4.98 -6.22 1.30
N GLY A 577 3.82 -6.26 1.98
CA GLY A 577 2.49 -6.44 1.35
C GLY A 577 1.46 -7.28 2.13
N GLU A 578 0.56 -6.66 2.90
CA GLU A 578 -0.38 -7.36 3.80
C GLU A 578 -1.54 -8.13 3.12
N ASP A 579 -1.90 -7.81 1.86
CA ASP A 579 -3.15 -8.27 1.22
C ASP A 579 -3.08 -9.61 0.43
N ALA A 580 -1.91 -10.24 0.30
CA ALA A 580 -1.64 -11.20 -0.79
C ALA A 580 -1.14 -12.61 -0.43
N LYS A 581 -0.81 -12.94 0.83
CA LYS A 581 -0.36 -14.30 1.19
C LYS A 581 -1.52 -15.31 1.11
N VAL A 582 -1.52 -16.15 0.08
CA VAL A 582 -2.51 -17.22 -0.12
C VAL A 582 -1.88 -18.56 0.28
N GLU A 583 -2.31 -19.11 1.41
CA GLU A 583 -2.07 -20.52 1.70
C GLU A 583 -2.84 -21.40 0.71
N LEU A 584 -2.09 -22.24 -0.01
CA LEU A 584 -2.60 -23.33 -0.84
C LEU A 584 -2.71 -24.59 0.03
N THR A 585 -3.71 -25.43 -0.23
CA THR A 585 -3.73 -26.76 0.39
C THR A 585 -2.55 -27.61 -0.13
N PRO A 586 -2.12 -28.67 0.56
CA PRO A 586 -1.07 -29.56 0.06
C PRO A 586 -1.36 -30.14 -1.34
N GLU A 587 -2.64 -30.28 -1.70
CA GLU A 587 -3.10 -30.77 -3.01
C GLU A 587 -3.06 -29.69 -4.09
N GLU A 588 -3.40 -28.44 -3.73
CA GLU A 588 -3.26 -27.28 -4.62
C GLU A 588 -1.78 -26.94 -4.86
N GLN A 589 -0.97 -26.96 -3.81
CA GLN A 589 0.48 -26.79 -3.88
C GLN A 589 1.11 -27.87 -4.78
N LYS A 590 0.72 -29.15 -4.61
CA LYS A 590 1.17 -30.24 -5.50
C LYS A 590 0.82 -29.99 -6.97
N LYS A 591 -0.41 -29.54 -7.27
CA LYS A 591 -0.83 -29.21 -8.65
C LYS A 591 -0.06 -28.03 -9.23
N GLU A 592 0.40 -27.08 -8.41
CA GLU A 592 1.27 -25.98 -8.84
C GLU A 592 2.72 -26.46 -9.05
N ASP A 593 3.20 -27.35 -8.17
CA ASP A 593 4.51 -27.99 -8.29
C ASP A 593 4.61 -28.97 -9.48
N GLU A 594 3.47 -29.36 -10.06
CA GLU A 594 3.36 -30.11 -11.32
C GLU A 594 3.39 -29.20 -12.58
N LYS A 595 3.38 -27.86 -12.47
CA LYS A 595 3.48 -26.92 -13.61
C LYS A 595 4.92 -26.52 -13.98
N PRO A 596 5.23 -26.22 -15.26
CA PRO A 596 6.51 -25.63 -15.66
C PRO A 596 6.82 -24.33 -14.91
N ILE A 597 8.08 -24.14 -14.55
CA ILE A 597 8.57 -22.94 -13.86
C ILE A 597 8.75 -21.85 -14.92
N GLN A 598 8.00 -20.76 -14.83
CA GLN A 598 8.12 -19.64 -15.75
C GLN A 598 9.28 -18.73 -15.32
N LEU A 599 10.28 -18.57 -16.19
CA LEU A 599 11.48 -17.75 -15.97
C LEU A 599 11.39 -16.36 -16.64
N GLY A 600 10.49 -16.19 -17.61
CA GLY A 600 10.29 -14.94 -18.35
C GLY A 600 11.14 -14.83 -19.62
N SER A 601 11.20 -13.63 -20.22
CA SER A 601 12.05 -13.36 -21.41
C SER A 601 13.54 -13.59 -21.07
N PRO A 602 14.36 -14.27 -21.90
CA PRO A 602 15.80 -14.38 -21.68
C PRO A 602 16.50 -13.01 -21.56
N PHE A 603 17.43 -12.88 -20.61
CA PHE A 603 18.06 -11.59 -20.27
C PHE A 603 19.49 -11.71 -19.75
N GLU A 604 20.29 -10.64 -19.93
CA GLU A 604 21.54 -10.41 -19.18
C GLU A 604 21.37 -9.27 -18.18
N LEU A 605 21.71 -9.52 -16.92
CA LEU A 605 21.86 -8.52 -15.86
C LEU A 605 23.35 -8.40 -15.50
N ARG A 606 23.84 -7.16 -15.44
CA ARG A 606 25.19 -6.82 -14.97
C ARG A 606 25.13 -5.72 -13.92
N LEU A 607 25.59 -6.03 -12.73
CA LEU A 607 25.78 -5.08 -11.64
C LEU A 607 27.28 -4.84 -11.45
N SER A 608 27.68 -3.58 -11.34
CA SER A 608 29.08 -3.19 -11.19
C SER A 608 29.25 -2.07 -10.16
N LEU A 609 30.24 -2.22 -9.29
CA LEU A 609 30.61 -1.24 -8.26
C LEU A 609 32.08 -0.91 -8.39
N LYS A 610 32.41 0.38 -8.31
CA LYS A 610 33.77 0.87 -8.13
C LYS A 610 33.76 1.93 -7.03
N LEU A 611 34.24 1.56 -5.85
CA LEU A 611 34.15 2.36 -4.64
C LEU A 611 35.56 2.62 -4.08
N GLN A 612 35.94 3.89 -3.93
CA GLN A 612 37.12 4.25 -3.16
C GLN A 612 36.80 4.17 -1.66
N LEU A 613 37.65 3.48 -0.92
CA LEU A 613 37.62 3.37 0.54
C LEU A 613 38.71 4.28 1.14
N PRO A 614 38.51 4.84 2.35
CA PRO A 614 39.43 5.81 2.94
C PRO A 614 40.78 5.19 3.30
N ALA A 615 41.76 6.01 3.70
CA ALA A 615 43.08 5.52 4.10
C ALA A 615 43.01 4.60 5.35
N THR A 616 44.06 3.78 5.53
CA THR A 616 44.26 2.89 6.71
C THR A 616 43.10 1.93 7.04
N HIS A 617 42.60 1.21 6.03
CA HIS A 617 41.70 0.07 6.21
C HIS A 617 42.34 -1.30 5.90
N LYS A 618 41.76 -2.36 6.47
CA LYS A 618 41.85 -3.73 5.92
C LYS A 618 40.46 -4.19 5.50
N SER A 619 40.34 -4.75 4.30
CA SER A 619 39.07 -5.32 3.83
C SER A 619 39.07 -6.84 3.92
N ARG A 620 37.95 -7.41 4.38
CA ARG A 620 37.61 -8.81 4.16
C ARG A 620 36.53 -8.88 3.10
N THR A 621 36.92 -9.29 1.90
CA THR A 621 35.99 -9.46 0.78
C THR A 621 35.15 -10.73 0.93
N PRO A 622 33.94 -10.76 0.34
CA PRO A 622 33.26 -11.98 -0.05
C PRO A 622 34.14 -12.93 -0.88
N VAL A 623 33.75 -14.21 -0.95
CA VAL A 623 34.37 -15.21 -1.81
C VAL A 623 33.77 -15.10 -3.22
N PRO A 624 34.58 -14.93 -4.28
CA PRO A 624 34.06 -14.92 -5.64
C PRO A 624 33.53 -16.31 -6.03
N LEU A 625 32.42 -16.36 -6.76
CA LEU A 625 31.83 -17.63 -7.21
C LEU A 625 31.35 -17.58 -8.66
N SER A 626 31.18 -18.75 -9.26
CA SER A 626 30.58 -18.93 -10.57
C SER A 626 29.78 -20.23 -10.57
N VAL A 627 28.52 -20.16 -11.02
CA VAL A 627 27.63 -21.31 -11.16
C VAL A 627 27.02 -21.32 -12.55
N ARG A 628 27.08 -22.49 -13.20
CA ARG A 628 26.61 -22.70 -14.56
C ARG A 628 25.53 -23.77 -14.59
N ARG A 629 24.54 -23.54 -15.45
CA ARG A 629 23.49 -24.46 -15.90
C ARG A 629 23.27 -24.30 -17.40
N ASP A 630 22.49 -25.21 -17.96
CA ASP A 630 21.90 -25.11 -19.29
C ASP A 630 20.97 -23.89 -19.43
N TYR A 631 20.13 -23.64 -18.42
CA TYR A 631 19.17 -22.52 -18.42
C TYR A 631 19.73 -21.17 -17.95
N GLY A 632 20.90 -21.14 -17.31
CA GLY A 632 21.40 -19.90 -16.70
C GLY A 632 22.83 -19.97 -16.17
N GLU A 633 23.48 -18.81 -16.15
CA GLU A 633 24.86 -18.61 -15.67
C GLU A 633 24.89 -17.43 -14.70
N TYR A 634 25.52 -17.62 -13.53
CA TYR A 634 25.78 -16.56 -12.57
C TYR A 634 27.25 -16.51 -12.19
N ARG A 635 27.81 -15.30 -12.08
CA ARG A 635 29.20 -15.05 -11.68
C ARG A 635 29.27 -13.81 -10.80
N ALA A 636 29.99 -13.92 -9.68
CA ALA A 636 30.30 -12.83 -8.77
C ALA A 636 31.83 -12.71 -8.58
N ALA A 637 32.36 -11.51 -8.73
CA ALA A 637 33.77 -11.20 -8.58
C ALA A 637 33.97 -10.00 -7.65
N TYR A 638 34.92 -10.13 -6.72
CA TYR A 638 35.24 -9.12 -5.71
C TYR A 638 36.75 -8.89 -5.72
N LYS A 639 37.20 -7.63 -5.80
CA LYS A 639 38.61 -7.25 -5.73
C LYS A 639 38.77 -5.98 -4.90
N VAL A 640 39.77 -5.94 -4.04
CA VAL A 640 40.30 -4.69 -3.46
C VAL A 640 41.72 -4.51 -3.99
N ASP A 641 42.03 -3.31 -4.47
CA ASP A 641 43.34 -2.96 -5.01
C ASP A 641 43.74 -1.57 -4.49
N GLY A 642 44.71 -1.52 -3.57
CA GLY A 642 44.99 -0.33 -2.78
C GLY A 642 43.76 0.13 -2.00
N GLN A 643 43.14 1.23 -2.44
CA GLN A 643 41.90 1.79 -1.88
C GLN A 643 40.64 1.45 -2.71
N THR A 644 40.78 0.90 -3.91
CA THR A 644 39.65 0.69 -4.83
C THR A 644 39.03 -0.68 -4.62
N LEU A 645 37.82 -0.71 -4.07
CA LEU A 645 36.92 -1.86 -4.15
C LEU A 645 36.27 -1.90 -5.54
N THR A 646 36.41 -3.03 -6.23
CA THR A 646 35.67 -3.36 -7.46
C THR A 646 34.82 -4.60 -7.20
N VAL A 647 33.53 -4.54 -7.58
CA VAL A 647 32.61 -5.70 -7.57
C VAL A 647 31.92 -5.81 -8.91
N GLU A 648 31.78 -7.03 -9.42
CA GLU A 648 30.99 -7.36 -10.61
C GLU A 648 30.10 -8.57 -10.31
N ARG A 649 28.80 -8.45 -10.58
CA ARG A 649 27.84 -9.58 -10.61
C ARG A 649 27.22 -9.65 -12.00
N ILE A 650 27.31 -10.80 -12.65
CA ILE A 650 26.68 -11.08 -13.96
C ILE A 650 25.73 -12.26 -13.80
N LEU A 651 24.49 -12.06 -14.22
CA LEU A 651 23.47 -13.10 -14.37
C LEU A 651 23.03 -13.14 -15.84
N ASN A 652 22.97 -14.33 -16.43
CA ASN A 652 22.48 -14.54 -17.79
C ASN A 652 21.47 -15.70 -17.77
N MET A 653 20.20 -15.40 -18.05
CA MET A 653 19.09 -16.36 -18.10
C MET A 653 18.72 -16.66 -19.55
N LYS A 654 18.69 -17.95 -19.91
CA LYS A 654 18.75 -18.43 -21.30
C LYS A 654 17.51 -19.18 -21.79
N MET A 655 16.62 -19.56 -20.88
CA MET A 655 15.41 -20.31 -21.18
C MET A 655 14.19 -19.62 -20.58
N ARG A 656 13.06 -19.66 -21.28
CA ARG A 656 11.79 -19.05 -20.83
C ARG A 656 11.10 -19.82 -19.70
N GLU A 657 11.28 -21.13 -19.68
CA GLU A 657 10.69 -22.00 -18.68
C GLU A 657 11.55 -23.24 -18.43
N LEU A 658 11.28 -23.91 -17.31
CA LEU A 658 11.86 -25.19 -16.95
C LEU A 658 10.77 -26.23 -16.64
N PRO A 659 10.98 -27.51 -17.02
CA PRO A 659 10.03 -28.56 -16.67
C PRO A 659 9.97 -28.74 -15.14
N PRO A 660 8.82 -29.20 -14.58
CA PRO A 660 8.61 -29.35 -13.14
C PRO A 660 9.72 -30.12 -12.41
N THR A 661 10.29 -31.12 -13.09
CA THR A 661 11.38 -31.98 -12.61
C THR A 661 12.68 -31.24 -12.28
N ARG A 662 12.86 -30.00 -12.75
CA ARG A 662 14.05 -29.16 -12.45
C ARG A 662 13.86 -28.22 -11.26
N ARG A 663 12.70 -28.22 -10.57
CA ARG A 663 12.38 -27.28 -9.46
C ARG A 663 13.43 -27.26 -8.35
N SER A 664 13.92 -28.41 -7.91
CA SER A 664 14.95 -28.49 -6.86
C SER A 664 16.32 -27.98 -7.30
N ASP A 665 16.67 -28.13 -8.59
CA ASP A 665 17.92 -27.60 -9.17
C ASP A 665 17.84 -26.08 -9.38
N TYR A 666 16.72 -25.57 -9.88
CA TYR A 666 16.46 -24.15 -10.00
C TYR A 666 16.45 -23.45 -8.62
N LEU A 667 15.80 -24.03 -7.62
CA LEU A 667 15.85 -23.55 -6.24
C LEU A 667 17.27 -23.61 -5.63
N ALA A 668 18.17 -24.48 -6.12
CA ALA A 668 19.56 -24.46 -5.72
C ALA A 668 20.34 -23.33 -6.40
N PHE A 669 20.02 -23.01 -7.66
CA PHE A 669 20.58 -21.87 -8.38
C PHE A 669 20.15 -20.54 -7.75
N THR A 670 18.86 -20.31 -7.48
CA THR A 670 18.37 -19.07 -6.83
C THR A 670 18.98 -18.87 -5.44
N ARG A 671 19.06 -19.93 -4.61
CA ARG A 671 19.77 -19.89 -3.31
C ARG A 671 21.25 -19.59 -3.45
N THR A 672 21.92 -20.05 -4.51
CA THR A 672 23.34 -19.73 -4.74
C THR A 672 23.52 -18.23 -4.99
N VAL A 673 22.62 -17.61 -5.76
CA VAL A 673 22.63 -16.15 -5.98
C VAL A 673 22.37 -15.41 -4.66
N ARG A 674 21.30 -15.72 -3.92
CA ARG A 674 21.02 -15.06 -2.63
C ARG A 674 22.12 -15.26 -1.58
N THR A 675 22.79 -16.40 -1.58
CA THR A 675 23.93 -16.67 -0.69
C THR A 675 25.12 -15.76 -1.04
N ASP A 676 25.34 -15.45 -2.32
CA ASP A 676 26.31 -14.44 -2.74
C ASP A 676 25.90 -13.03 -2.31
N GLU A 677 24.61 -12.69 -2.43
CA GLU A 677 24.08 -11.39 -2.01
C GLU A 677 24.18 -11.16 -0.50
N ALA A 678 23.99 -12.21 0.29
CA ALA A 678 24.15 -12.23 1.74
C ALA A 678 25.61 -12.32 2.23
N GLN A 679 26.62 -12.37 1.33
CA GLN A 679 28.03 -12.36 1.76
C GLN A 679 28.42 -11.01 2.35
N LYS A 680 28.74 -11.01 3.65
CA LYS A 680 29.18 -9.82 4.38
C LYS A 680 30.58 -9.38 3.94
N PHE A 681 30.67 -8.16 3.41
CA PHE A 681 31.93 -7.44 3.25
C PHE A 681 32.26 -6.71 4.54
N PHE A 682 33.50 -6.79 5.04
CA PHE A 682 33.92 -6.01 6.22
C PHE A 682 35.08 -5.07 5.89
N VAL A 683 35.05 -3.90 6.52
CA VAL A 683 36.13 -2.90 6.53
C VAL A 683 36.59 -2.72 7.98
N GLU A 684 37.85 -3.05 8.26
CA GLU A 684 38.49 -2.84 9.56
C GLU A 684 39.27 -1.51 9.56
N ASN A 685 39.11 -0.70 10.60
CA ASN A 685 39.94 0.48 10.84
C ASN A 685 41.23 0.05 11.58
N THR A 686 42.40 0.29 11.01
CA THR A 686 43.66 -0.18 11.63
C THR A 686 44.16 0.69 12.79
N ASP A 687 43.68 1.93 12.90
CA ASP A 687 44.18 2.94 13.84
C ASP A 687 43.34 3.04 15.13
N ALA A 688 42.35 2.15 15.28
CA ALA A 688 41.39 2.11 16.39
C ALA A 688 42.00 1.63 17.73
N SER A 689 42.93 2.39 18.29
CA SER A 689 43.38 2.28 19.69
C SER A 689 42.56 3.20 20.61
N ALA A 690 41.47 2.67 21.17
CA ALA A 690 40.70 3.23 22.29
C ALA A 690 40.36 4.74 22.21
N GLY A 691 39.53 5.12 21.24
CA GLY A 691 38.97 6.46 21.12
C GLY A 691 38.05 6.58 19.91
N ALA A 692 37.29 7.68 19.82
CA ALA A 692 36.59 8.04 18.59
C ALA A 692 37.62 8.21 17.44
N PRO A 693 37.24 7.95 16.17
CA PRO A 693 38.15 8.10 15.03
C PRO A 693 38.77 9.50 15.05
N LYS A 694 40.11 9.58 15.03
CA LYS A 694 40.84 10.86 15.03
C LYS A 694 40.58 11.59 13.73
N LEU A 695 39.58 12.47 13.77
CA LEU A 695 39.18 13.36 12.68
C LEU A 695 40.40 14.04 12.06
N PRO A 696 40.74 13.78 10.78
CA PRO A 696 41.94 14.34 10.15
C PRO A 696 42.13 15.85 10.40
N THR A 697 43.37 16.28 10.61
CA THR A 697 43.71 17.67 11.01
C THR A 697 43.35 18.68 9.92
N ASP A 698 43.52 18.27 8.66
CA ASP A 698 43.64 19.15 7.50
C ASP A 698 42.30 19.35 6.75
N ILE A 699 41.20 18.76 7.25
CA ILE A 699 39.85 18.89 6.68
C ILE A 699 39.46 20.38 6.54
N LYS A 700 38.87 20.74 5.40
CA LYS A 700 38.39 22.10 5.12
C LYS A 700 37.20 22.45 6.01
N ALA A 701 37.04 23.72 6.36
CA ALA A 701 35.93 24.17 7.22
C ALA A 701 34.55 23.82 6.62
N GLU A 702 34.36 24.00 5.32
CA GLU A 702 33.14 23.61 4.59
C GLU A 702 32.78 22.12 4.76
N GLU A 703 33.78 21.23 4.73
CA GLU A 703 33.59 19.78 4.88
C GLU A 703 33.28 19.39 6.34
N LEU A 704 33.90 20.05 7.32
CA LEU A 704 33.50 19.94 8.73
C LEU A 704 32.04 20.39 8.93
N ILE A 705 31.61 21.48 8.27
CA ILE A 705 30.26 22.07 8.34
C ILE A 705 29.20 21.19 7.67
N ASP A 706 29.56 20.47 6.61
CA ASP A 706 28.66 19.52 5.94
C ASP A 706 28.55 18.22 6.73
N SER A 707 29.65 17.62 7.18
CA SER A 707 29.61 16.42 8.02
C SER A 707 28.98 16.67 9.40
N ALA A 708 29.08 17.89 9.93
CA ALA A 708 28.33 18.28 11.12
C ALA A 708 26.81 18.30 10.90
N ARG A 709 26.35 18.72 9.71
CA ARG A 709 24.93 18.72 9.34
C ARG A 709 24.41 17.30 9.19
N ASP A 710 25.21 16.43 8.58
CA ASP A 710 24.93 14.99 8.50
C ASP A 710 24.79 14.37 9.91
N ALA A 711 25.72 14.70 10.83
CA ALA A 711 25.69 14.25 12.22
C ALA A 711 24.47 14.79 12.98
N LEU A 712 24.10 16.06 12.79
CA LEU A 712 22.88 16.67 13.34
C LEU A 712 21.61 15.97 12.86
N GLN A 713 21.49 15.74 11.55
CA GLN A 713 20.35 15.01 10.95
C GLN A 713 20.26 13.57 11.48
N SER A 714 21.40 13.00 11.87
CA SER A 714 21.53 11.67 12.47
C SER A 714 21.41 11.67 14.01
N GLN A 715 21.06 12.81 14.62
CA GLN A 715 21.00 13.03 16.08
C GLN A 715 22.31 12.71 16.85
N ASN A 716 23.44 12.63 16.16
CA ASN A 716 24.75 12.41 16.77
C ASN A 716 25.36 13.75 17.22
N TYR A 717 24.69 14.39 18.18
CA TYR A 717 25.04 15.74 18.65
C TYR A 717 26.49 15.82 19.17
N ARG A 718 27.04 14.74 19.73
CA ARG A 718 28.43 14.68 20.17
C ARG A 718 29.44 14.89 19.03
N ILE A 719 29.27 14.18 17.91
CA ILE A 719 30.14 14.34 16.73
C ILE A 719 29.86 15.68 16.02
N ALA A 720 28.60 16.12 15.97
CA ALA A 720 28.27 17.44 15.44
C ALA A 720 28.99 18.57 16.19
N LEU A 721 28.96 18.56 17.52
CA LEU A 721 29.65 19.55 18.35
C LEU A 721 31.17 19.53 18.11
N GLU A 722 31.79 18.35 18.08
CA GLU A 722 33.24 18.18 17.84
C GLU A 722 33.67 18.74 16.47
N LEU A 723 32.90 18.46 15.42
CA LEU A 723 33.14 18.99 14.06
C LEU A 723 32.92 20.51 14.00
N LEU A 724 31.86 21.01 14.62
CA LEU A 724 31.48 22.43 14.57
C LEU A 724 32.38 23.33 15.41
N GLN A 725 32.92 22.83 16.53
CA GLN A 725 33.92 23.56 17.31
C GLN A 725 35.19 23.77 16.47
N ARG A 726 35.69 22.72 15.80
CA ARG A 726 36.81 22.84 14.84
C ARG A 726 36.48 23.72 13.63
N ALA A 727 35.24 23.72 13.14
CA ALA A 727 34.80 24.65 12.11
C ALA A 727 34.79 26.11 12.62
N ALA A 728 34.43 26.35 13.88
CA ALA A 728 34.40 27.67 14.51
C ALA A 728 35.80 28.23 14.79
N GLU A 729 36.79 27.36 14.98
CA GLU A 729 38.22 27.73 15.04
C GLU A 729 38.74 28.17 13.66
N LYS A 730 38.38 27.44 12.60
CA LYS A 730 38.81 27.75 11.22
C LYS A 730 38.05 28.94 10.61
N GLU A 731 36.77 29.11 10.93
CA GLU A 731 35.92 30.23 10.46
C GLU A 731 35.25 31.00 11.62
N PRO A 732 35.99 31.76 12.45
CA PRO A 732 35.45 32.45 13.62
C PRO A 732 34.46 33.60 13.33
N LYS A 733 34.14 33.85 12.05
CA LYS A 733 33.12 34.79 11.57
C LYS A 733 31.96 34.13 10.81
N SER A 734 31.89 32.79 10.78
CA SER A 734 30.88 32.07 10.00
C SER A 734 29.55 31.97 10.75
N LYS A 735 28.57 32.80 10.34
CA LYS A 735 27.21 32.76 10.89
C LYS A 735 26.56 31.36 10.74
N LYS A 736 26.91 30.62 9.68
CA LYS A 736 26.48 29.23 9.42
C LYS A 736 26.96 28.28 10.52
N VAL A 737 28.24 28.39 10.94
CA VAL A 737 28.80 27.56 12.02
C VAL A 737 28.12 27.84 13.35
N TYR A 738 27.94 29.11 13.72
CA TYR A 738 27.34 29.44 15.03
C TYR A 738 25.84 29.12 15.11
N ASN A 739 25.11 29.21 13.99
CA ASN A 739 23.74 28.67 13.91
C ASN A 739 23.70 27.15 14.12
N LEU A 740 24.59 26.39 13.49
CA LEU A 740 24.66 24.93 13.65
C LEU A 740 25.17 24.51 15.03
N LEU A 741 26.09 25.27 15.64
CA LEU A 741 26.53 25.04 17.03
C LEU A 741 25.35 25.19 18.00
N GLY A 742 24.55 26.24 17.85
CA GLY A 742 23.35 26.43 18.65
C GLY A 742 22.39 25.25 18.50
N ASP A 743 22.14 24.79 17.27
CA ASP A 743 21.27 23.63 17.00
C ASP A 743 21.82 22.33 17.63
N ALA A 744 23.15 22.13 17.58
CA ALA A 744 23.82 20.99 18.20
C ALA A 744 23.76 21.03 19.74
N TYR A 745 23.97 22.20 20.34
CA TYR A 745 23.82 22.39 21.78
C TYR A 745 22.36 22.23 22.23
N MET A 746 21.37 22.73 21.48
CA MET A 746 19.94 22.49 21.75
C MET A 746 19.60 20.99 21.73
N GLY A 747 20.06 20.26 20.71
CA GLY A 747 19.89 18.80 20.61
C GLY A 747 20.53 18.05 21.78
N ASN A 748 21.72 18.49 22.21
CA ASN A 748 22.42 17.93 23.37
C ASN A 748 21.94 18.48 24.74
N ARG A 749 20.83 19.25 24.77
CA ARG A 749 20.25 19.91 25.97
C ARG A 749 21.15 20.90 26.71
N GLN A 750 22.18 21.41 26.03
CA GLN A 750 23.13 22.43 26.52
C GLN A 750 22.61 23.85 26.23
N PHE A 751 21.51 24.24 26.88
CA PHE A 751 20.76 25.43 26.49
C PHE A 751 21.53 26.75 26.68
N ILE A 752 22.44 26.83 27.66
CA ILE A 752 23.25 28.03 27.93
C ILE A 752 24.29 28.23 26.82
N GLU A 753 24.95 27.15 26.41
CA GLU A 753 25.91 27.12 25.31
C GLU A 753 25.20 27.38 23.96
N ALA A 754 23.96 26.92 23.80
CA ALA A 754 23.11 27.26 22.66
C ALA A 754 22.78 28.77 22.63
N GLU A 755 22.40 29.38 23.75
CA GLU A 755 22.19 30.83 23.85
C GLU A 755 23.48 31.60 23.48
N ALA A 756 24.63 31.18 23.97
CA ALA A 756 25.91 31.79 23.62
C ALA A 756 26.24 31.67 22.12
N ALA A 757 25.98 30.51 21.52
CA ALA A 757 26.18 30.28 20.08
C ALA A 757 25.23 31.14 19.23
N TYR A 758 23.93 31.15 19.52
CA TYR A 758 22.96 31.97 18.79
C TYR A 758 23.22 33.47 18.98
N ARG A 759 23.56 33.95 20.19
CA ARG A 759 23.97 35.35 20.41
C ARG A 759 25.22 35.73 19.61
N LYS A 760 26.20 34.82 19.49
CA LYS A 760 27.40 35.05 18.65
C LYS A 760 27.07 35.06 17.16
N GLN A 761 26.09 34.26 16.72
CA GLN A 761 25.56 34.33 15.36
C GLN A 761 24.88 35.68 15.10
N ILE A 762 24.02 36.16 16.01
CA ILE A 762 23.29 37.44 15.87
C ILE A 762 24.26 38.63 15.84
N ALA A 763 25.37 38.54 16.58
CA ALA A 763 26.46 39.52 16.52
C ALA A 763 27.26 39.52 15.20
N LEU A 764 27.09 38.49 14.35
CA LEU A 764 27.67 38.42 13.00
C LEU A 764 26.65 38.76 11.91
N ASP A 765 25.36 38.49 12.15
CA ASP A 765 24.25 38.89 11.29
C ASP A 765 22.97 39.12 12.12
N ALA A 766 22.67 40.40 12.39
CA ALA A 766 21.51 40.81 13.18
C ALA A 766 20.18 40.67 12.43
N PHE A 767 20.19 40.37 11.12
CA PHE A 767 19.00 40.25 10.27
C PHE A 767 18.82 38.84 9.69
N ASP A 768 19.49 37.83 10.26
CA ASP A 768 19.29 36.43 9.87
C ASP A 768 17.86 35.97 10.17
N GLN A 769 17.21 35.44 9.13
CA GLN A 769 15.78 35.14 9.09
C GLN A 769 15.27 34.11 10.11
N PHE A 770 16.14 33.42 10.87
CA PHE A 770 15.70 32.47 11.92
C PHE A 770 16.42 32.64 13.27
N ALA A 771 17.46 33.47 13.34
CA ALA A 771 18.38 33.51 14.48
C ALA A 771 17.73 33.94 15.81
N HIS A 772 16.84 34.95 15.77
CA HIS A 772 16.15 35.40 16.97
C HIS A 772 15.13 34.34 17.42
N SER A 773 14.38 33.73 16.49
CA SER A 773 13.52 32.57 16.75
C SER A 773 14.27 31.42 17.45
N ARG A 774 15.52 31.14 17.05
CA ARG A 774 16.39 30.11 17.64
C ARG A 774 16.85 30.47 19.06
N LEU A 775 17.30 31.71 19.27
CA LEU A 775 17.66 32.22 20.59
C LEU A 775 16.45 32.20 21.56
N ALA A 776 15.28 32.61 21.09
CA ALA A 776 14.04 32.58 21.89
C ALA A 776 13.66 31.17 22.33
N ARG A 777 13.81 30.15 21.46
CA ARG A 777 13.61 28.73 21.82
C ARG A 777 14.61 28.24 22.89
N SER A 778 15.86 28.70 22.88
CA SER A 778 16.80 28.41 23.99
C SER A 778 16.35 29.07 25.30
N LEU A 779 15.97 30.36 25.26
CA LEU A 779 15.49 31.09 26.44
C LEU A 779 14.22 30.45 27.04
N TRP A 780 13.31 29.96 26.20
CA TRP A 780 12.11 29.24 26.60
C TRP A 780 12.46 27.88 27.25
N ALA A 781 13.42 27.13 26.70
CA ALA A 781 13.94 25.90 27.31
C ALA A 781 14.61 26.14 28.67
N GLN A 782 15.22 27.32 28.88
CA GLN A 782 15.71 27.80 30.18
C GLN A 782 14.60 28.34 31.12
N ARG A 783 13.32 28.25 30.73
CA ARG A 783 12.14 28.84 31.43
C ARG A 783 12.19 30.37 31.60
N ARG A 784 12.99 31.08 30.81
CA ARG A 784 13.08 32.56 30.79
C ARG A 784 12.03 33.15 29.84
N LEU A 785 10.76 32.94 30.20
CA LEU A 785 9.61 33.13 29.30
C LEU A 785 9.49 34.58 28.76
N ASP A 786 9.59 35.60 29.62
CA ASP A 786 9.52 37.00 29.19
C ASP A 786 10.69 37.44 28.31
N ASP A 787 11.88 36.85 28.48
CA ASP A 787 13.02 37.13 27.60
C ASP A 787 12.84 36.46 26.24
N ALA A 788 12.35 35.22 26.22
CA ALA A 788 12.00 34.52 25.00
C ALA A 788 10.92 35.28 24.19
N ALA A 789 9.89 35.82 24.87
CA ALA A 789 8.82 36.57 24.23
C ALA A 789 9.35 37.85 23.53
N LYS A 790 10.21 38.62 24.20
CA LYS A 790 10.86 39.81 23.60
C LYS A 790 11.70 39.43 22.38
N VAL A 791 12.45 38.33 22.44
CA VAL A 791 13.31 37.90 21.32
C VAL A 791 12.48 37.38 20.14
N PHE A 792 11.34 36.70 20.38
CA PHE A 792 10.38 36.40 19.32
C PHE A 792 9.71 37.66 18.74
N GLN A 793 9.46 38.70 19.55
CA GLN A 793 9.00 39.99 19.03
C GLN A 793 10.05 40.62 18.09
N SER A 794 11.34 40.63 18.47
CA SER A 794 12.42 41.07 17.57
C SER A 794 12.54 40.24 16.29
N GLN A 795 12.29 38.92 16.35
CA GLN A 795 12.20 38.06 15.16
C GLN A 795 11.07 38.55 14.21
N LEU A 796 9.92 38.94 14.74
CA LEU A 796 8.75 39.41 13.96
C LEU A 796 8.88 40.87 13.49
N GLU A 797 9.74 41.68 14.12
CA GLU A 797 10.19 42.98 13.59
C GLU A 797 11.10 42.80 12.37
N ILE A 798 12.00 41.79 12.39
CA ILE A 798 12.90 41.47 11.27
C ILE A 798 12.15 40.78 10.12
N ASN A 799 11.29 39.80 10.43
CA ASN A 799 10.47 39.09 9.45
C ASN A 799 8.99 39.07 9.87
N PRO A 800 8.20 40.10 9.46
CA PRO A 800 6.76 40.18 9.73
C PRO A 800 5.91 39.04 9.14
N LEU A 801 6.48 38.17 8.29
CA LEU A 801 5.79 37.04 7.64
C LEU A 801 6.21 35.68 8.20
N ASP A 802 6.98 35.64 9.29
CA ASP A 802 7.36 34.41 9.98
C ASP A 802 6.16 33.83 10.78
N SER A 803 5.41 32.93 10.14
CA SER A 803 4.30 32.19 10.75
C SER A 803 4.77 31.26 11.88
N ASP A 804 5.97 30.69 11.78
CA ASP A 804 6.49 29.75 12.78
C ASP A 804 6.94 30.49 14.07
N ALA A 805 7.49 31.70 13.93
CA ALA A 805 7.74 32.61 15.05
C ALA A 805 6.44 33.17 15.63
N SER A 806 5.45 33.48 14.79
CA SER A 806 4.12 33.92 15.23
C SER A 806 3.44 32.83 16.06
N ALA A 807 3.44 31.58 15.60
CA ALA A 807 2.89 30.45 16.32
C ALA A 807 3.63 30.18 17.64
N ALA A 808 4.96 30.22 17.63
CA ALA A 808 5.78 30.00 18.83
C ALA A 808 5.62 31.13 19.88
N LEU A 809 5.52 32.39 19.45
CA LEU A 809 5.20 33.50 20.34
C LEU A 809 3.77 33.37 20.91
N GLY A 810 2.80 32.98 20.07
CA GLY A 810 1.44 32.72 20.50
C GLY A 810 1.35 31.65 21.60
N GLU A 811 2.02 30.52 21.41
CA GLU A 811 2.08 29.45 22.43
C GLU A 811 2.83 29.88 23.70
N LEU A 812 3.91 30.65 23.58
CA LEU A 812 4.60 31.23 24.73
C LEU A 812 3.74 32.26 25.48
N LEU A 813 2.92 33.04 24.78
CA LEU A 813 1.93 33.94 25.38
C LEU A 813 0.80 33.17 26.08
N MET A 814 0.45 31.97 25.61
CA MET A 814 -0.45 31.05 26.34
C MET A 814 0.17 30.58 27.66
N GLU A 815 1.46 30.17 27.68
CA GLU A 815 2.16 29.85 28.93
C GLU A 815 2.21 31.05 29.91
N LEU A 816 2.43 32.26 29.39
CA LEU A 816 2.39 33.52 30.15
C LEU A 816 0.96 33.96 30.54
N LYS A 817 -0.08 33.20 30.17
CA LYS A 817 -1.51 33.49 30.39
C LYS A 817 -2.01 34.81 29.77
N ARG A 818 -1.31 35.30 28.75
CA ARG A 818 -1.59 36.53 27.97
C ARG A 818 -2.51 36.22 26.79
N TYR A 819 -3.65 35.58 27.08
CA TYR A 819 -4.54 34.97 26.08
C TYR A 819 -5.03 35.90 24.96
N PRO A 820 -5.32 37.21 25.19
CA PRO A 820 -5.73 38.11 24.10
C PRO A 820 -4.62 38.30 23.05
N GLU A 821 -3.40 38.55 23.52
CA GLU A 821 -2.21 38.75 22.67
C GLU A 821 -1.79 37.43 21.99
N ALA A 822 -1.97 36.30 22.69
CA ALA A 822 -1.78 34.97 22.11
C ALA A 822 -2.75 34.74 20.93
N ALA A 823 -4.03 35.05 21.10
CA ALA A 823 -5.04 34.93 20.05
C ALA A 823 -4.70 35.80 18.83
N GLU A 824 -4.40 37.09 19.02
CA GLU A 824 -4.00 37.99 17.91
C GLU A 824 -2.76 37.46 17.16
N THR A 825 -1.75 36.98 17.88
CA THR A 825 -0.53 36.42 17.27
C THR A 825 -0.81 35.10 16.54
N LEU A 826 -1.78 34.30 17.00
CA LEU A 826 -2.18 33.04 16.38
C LEU A 826 -3.14 33.23 15.19
N GLU A 827 -4.03 34.23 15.23
CA GLU A 827 -4.81 34.70 14.08
C GLU A 827 -3.87 35.12 12.93
N ARG A 828 -2.76 35.81 13.26
CA ARG A 828 -1.68 36.11 12.30
C ARG A 828 -0.96 34.84 11.81
N ALA A 829 -0.58 33.92 12.70
CA ALA A 829 0.08 32.67 12.31
C ALA A 829 -0.78 31.83 11.34
N VAL A 830 -2.10 31.75 11.61
CA VAL A 830 -3.09 31.08 10.76
C VAL A 830 -3.32 31.80 9.43
N SER A 831 -3.39 33.13 9.39
CA SER A 831 -3.55 33.85 8.12
C SER A 831 -2.33 33.74 7.19
N LEU A 832 -1.13 33.55 7.75
CA LEU A 832 0.11 33.28 7.01
C LEU A 832 0.25 31.81 6.57
N GLN A 833 -0.27 30.85 7.34
CA GLN A 833 -0.28 29.41 7.01
C GLN A 833 -1.68 28.80 7.26
N PRO A 834 -2.67 29.04 6.38
CA PRO A 834 -4.07 28.62 6.62
C PRO A 834 -4.30 27.11 6.61
N GLU A 835 -3.34 26.33 6.15
CA GLU A 835 -3.39 24.86 6.07
C GLU A 835 -2.52 24.17 7.15
N ASN A 836 -1.99 24.91 8.14
CA ASN A 836 -1.25 24.34 9.27
C ASN A 836 -2.19 23.98 10.43
N ALA A 837 -2.47 22.69 10.61
CA ALA A 837 -3.37 22.18 11.65
C ALA A 837 -2.95 22.55 13.09
N ILE A 838 -1.65 22.66 13.37
CA ILE A 838 -1.13 22.99 14.71
C ILE A 838 -1.42 24.46 15.04
N ASN A 839 -1.29 25.36 14.06
CA ASN A 839 -1.62 26.79 14.23
C ASN A 839 -3.11 26.97 14.55
N HIS A 840 -4.00 26.24 13.84
CA HIS A 840 -5.44 26.23 14.13
C HIS A 840 -5.78 25.65 15.50
N ALA A 841 -5.10 24.58 15.94
CA ALA A 841 -5.31 24.00 17.26
C ALA A 841 -4.85 24.94 18.38
N ASN A 842 -3.70 25.60 18.22
CA ASN A 842 -3.22 26.62 19.15
C ASN A 842 -4.16 27.84 19.21
N LEU A 843 -4.67 28.30 18.06
CA LEU A 843 -5.67 29.36 18.01
C LEU A 843 -6.98 28.96 18.73
N GLY A 844 -7.45 27.73 18.50
CA GLY A 844 -8.63 27.20 19.19
C GLY A 844 -8.44 27.19 20.71
N ARG A 845 -7.26 26.78 21.18
CA ARG A 845 -6.88 26.81 22.60
C ARG A 845 -6.80 28.23 23.18
N ALA A 846 -6.35 29.22 22.40
CA ALA A 846 -6.38 30.62 22.80
C ALA A 846 -7.82 31.16 22.94
N TYR A 847 -8.68 30.90 21.95
CA TYR A 847 -10.10 31.25 22.03
C TYR A 847 -10.82 30.57 23.20
N LEU A 848 -10.50 29.30 23.50
CA LEU A 848 -11.06 28.55 24.62
C LEU A 848 -10.72 29.19 25.98
N ASN A 849 -9.49 29.70 26.13
CA ASN A 849 -9.06 30.46 27.30
C ASN A 849 -9.67 31.86 27.38
N LEU A 850 -10.05 32.43 26.24
CA LEU A 850 -10.86 33.66 26.16
C LEU A 850 -12.38 33.42 26.32
N LYS A 851 -12.82 32.17 26.57
CA LYS A 851 -14.25 31.76 26.61
C LYS A 851 -15.03 32.15 25.34
N ARG A 852 -14.34 32.10 24.19
CA ARG A 852 -14.90 32.23 22.83
C ARG A 852 -15.18 30.84 22.25
N ASP A 853 -16.01 30.05 22.93
CA ASP A 853 -16.16 28.60 22.67
C ASP A 853 -16.54 28.23 21.23
N LYS A 854 -17.32 29.09 20.54
CA LYS A 854 -17.68 28.91 19.12
C LYS A 854 -16.49 29.06 18.18
N ASP A 855 -15.64 30.05 18.44
CA ASP A 855 -14.46 30.34 17.63
C ASP A 855 -13.38 29.27 17.90
N ALA A 856 -13.30 28.81 19.16
CA ALA A 856 -12.49 27.67 19.56
C ALA A 856 -12.90 26.40 18.79
N ALA A 857 -14.18 26.04 18.82
CA ALA A 857 -14.72 24.89 18.09
C ALA A 857 -14.46 24.97 16.58
N ALA A 858 -14.72 26.13 15.94
CA ALA A 858 -14.46 26.31 14.52
C ALA A 858 -12.97 26.15 14.14
N SER A 859 -12.06 26.61 15.00
CA SER A 859 -10.61 26.46 14.82
C SER A 859 -10.17 25.00 15.00
N PHE A 860 -10.73 24.31 16.01
CA PHE A 860 -10.49 22.88 16.24
C PHE A 860 -11.03 22.01 15.09
N ASP A 861 -12.24 22.29 14.59
CA ASP A 861 -12.82 21.57 13.44
C ASP A 861 -11.96 21.76 12.17
N LYS A 862 -11.41 22.97 11.92
CA LYS A 862 -10.47 23.21 10.81
C LYS A 862 -9.12 22.51 11.05
N ALA A 863 -8.60 22.48 12.27
CA ALA A 863 -7.40 21.70 12.60
C ALA A 863 -7.59 20.20 12.30
N VAL A 864 -8.73 19.64 12.69
CA VAL A 864 -9.10 18.25 12.45
C VAL A 864 -9.36 17.96 10.97
N GLN A 865 -9.98 18.88 10.23
CA GLN A 865 -10.15 18.77 8.78
C GLN A 865 -8.80 18.69 8.05
N LEU A 866 -7.81 19.46 8.51
CA LEU A 866 -6.46 19.52 7.92
C LEU A 866 -5.61 18.28 8.23
N GLN A 867 -5.70 17.74 9.45
CA GLN A 867 -4.87 16.61 9.87
C GLN A 867 -5.63 15.63 10.79
N PRO A 868 -6.58 14.83 10.26
CA PRO A 868 -7.36 13.89 11.05
C PRO A 868 -6.46 12.77 11.61
N ASN A 869 -6.05 12.89 12.87
CA ASN A 869 -5.16 11.94 13.55
C ASN A 869 -5.41 11.90 15.07
N SER A 870 -5.07 10.77 15.70
CA SER A 870 -5.44 10.48 17.08
C SER A 870 -4.80 11.40 18.11
N LEU A 871 -3.56 11.87 17.90
CA LEU A 871 -2.90 12.78 18.83
C LEU A 871 -3.58 14.15 18.82
N LEU A 872 -3.93 14.67 17.64
CA LEU A 872 -4.64 15.94 17.53
C LEU A 872 -6.06 15.86 18.12
N TRP A 873 -6.81 14.80 17.81
CA TRP A 873 -8.12 14.55 18.42
C TRP A 873 -8.03 14.50 19.95
N ASN A 874 -7.09 13.75 20.50
CA ASN A 874 -6.95 13.63 21.94
C ASN A 874 -6.59 14.96 22.61
N ASN A 875 -5.63 15.71 22.05
CA ASN A 875 -5.19 16.97 22.65
C ASN A 875 -6.33 18.01 22.64
N ILE A 876 -7.14 18.06 21.57
CA ILE A 876 -8.32 18.92 21.50
C ILE A 876 -9.39 18.46 22.52
N ALA A 877 -9.66 17.16 22.61
CA ALA A 877 -10.60 16.60 23.58
C ALA A 877 -10.21 16.92 25.03
N TYR A 878 -8.92 16.78 25.36
CA TYR A 878 -8.37 17.10 26.66
C TYR A 878 -8.56 18.59 26.99
N GLU A 879 -8.19 19.51 26.10
CA GLU A 879 -8.29 20.95 26.34
C GLU A 879 -9.77 21.39 26.54
N LEU A 880 -10.69 20.85 25.73
CA LEU A 880 -12.14 21.06 25.87
C LEU A 880 -12.68 20.56 27.21
N ALA A 881 -12.34 19.31 27.59
CA ALA A 881 -12.71 18.74 28.88
C ALA A 881 -12.13 19.55 30.05
N GLN A 882 -10.85 19.92 29.96
CA GLN A 882 -10.17 20.64 31.02
C GLN A 882 -10.80 22.03 31.26
N MET A 883 -11.22 22.70 30.18
CA MET A 883 -11.88 24.01 30.24
C MET A 883 -13.39 23.96 30.48
N ASP A 884 -13.96 22.76 30.63
CA ASP A 884 -15.39 22.48 30.88
C ASP A 884 -16.31 23.05 29.79
N SER A 885 -15.94 22.80 28.52
CA SER A 885 -16.59 23.38 27.34
C SER A 885 -16.78 22.35 26.24
N ASN A 886 -17.97 22.34 25.62
CA ASN A 886 -18.35 21.47 24.49
C ASN A 886 -17.98 19.99 24.73
N LEU A 887 -18.41 19.44 25.87
CA LEU A 887 -18.03 18.11 26.34
C LEU A 887 -18.49 16.99 25.40
N GLU A 888 -19.54 17.20 24.63
CA GLU A 888 -20.01 16.32 23.56
C GLU A 888 -18.96 16.20 22.44
N LYS A 889 -18.37 17.33 22.01
CA LYS A 889 -17.30 17.35 21.01
C LYS A 889 -15.98 16.80 21.58
N ALA A 890 -15.72 17.05 22.86
CA ALA A 890 -14.61 16.43 23.58
C ALA A 890 -14.73 14.90 23.60
N GLN A 891 -15.93 14.35 23.84
CA GLN A 891 -16.20 12.91 23.77
C GLN A 891 -16.00 12.37 22.35
N GLU A 892 -16.56 13.03 21.33
CA GLU A 892 -16.44 12.62 19.91
C GLU A 892 -14.96 12.46 19.49
N TYR A 893 -14.11 13.43 19.87
CA TYR A 893 -12.69 13.40 19.57
C TYR A 893 -11.91 12.39 20.43
N ALA A 894 -12.22 12.25 21.73
CA ALA A 894 -11.58 11.25 22.59
C ALA A 894 -11.90 9.81 22.12
N GLU A 895 -13.16 9.53 21.75
CA GLU A 895 -13.58 8.23 21.20
C GLU A 895 -12.93 7.96 19.83
N SER A 896 -12.78 8.99 18.98
CA SER A 896 -12.06 8.89 17.69
C SER A 896 -10.57 8.58 17.87
N ALA A 897 -9.90 9.23 18.83
CA ALA A 897 -8.51 8.96 19.18
C ALA A 897 -8.33 7.53 19.70
N LEU A 898 -9.20 7.12 20.63
CA LEU A 898 -9.18 5.79 21.24
C LEU A 898 -9.45 4.69 20.22
N ALA A 899 -10.43 4.84 19.33
CA ALA A 899 -10.74 3.87 18.29
C ALA A 899 -9.56 3.66 17.32
N SER A 900 -8.88 4.73 16.93
CA SER A 900 -7.72 4.70 16.05
C SER A 900 -6.55 3.90 16.64
N VAL A 901 -6.14 4.21 17.88
CA VAL A 901 -5.02 3.50 18.52
C VAL A 901 -5.38 2.07 18.91
N THR A 902 -6.63 1.81 19.30
CA THR A 902 -7.13 0.46 19.60
C THR A 902 -7.08 -0.43 18.35
N SER A 903 -7.46 0.10 17.19
CA SER A 903 -7.38 -0.63 15.92
C SER A 903 -5.92 -1.03 15.59
N ALA A 904 -4.97 -0.10 15.75
CA ALA A 904 -3.54 -0.38 15.56
C ALA A 904 -2.99 -1.43 16.54
N LEU A 905 -3.52 -1.50 17.77
CA LEU A 905 -3.06 -2.44 18.80
C LEU A 905 -3.70 -3.82 18.74
N ARG A 906 -4.80 -4.02 18.00
CA ARG A 906 -5.57 -5.27 18.00
C ARG A 906 -4.76 -6.51 17.60
N ASN A 907 -3.84 -6.36 16.64
CA ASN A 907 -3.14 -7.48 16.00
C ASN A 907 -1.69 -7.70 16.46
N VAL A 908 -1.20 -6.92 17.44
CA VAL A 908 0.22 -6.97 17.88
C VAL A 908 0.60 -8.37 18.35
N SER A 909 1.82 -8.81 18.02
CA SER A 909 2.38 -10.11 18.43
C SER A 909 3.54 -9.90 19.39
N VAL A 910 3.65 -10.71 20.45
CA VAL A 910 4.80 -10.65 21.37
C VAL A 910 6.14 -10.95 20.68
N GLU A 911 6.13 -11.66 19.56
CA GLU A 911 7.33 -12.00 18.78
C GLU A 911 7.89 -10.80 18.00
N HIS A 912 7.01 -9.91 17.52
CA HIS A 912 7.36 -8.81 16.60
C HIS A 912 7.01 -7.42 17.17
N VAL A 913 7.29 -7.20 18.45
CA VAL A 913 7.11 -5.90 19.11
C VAL A 913 8.01 -4.83 18.50
N THR A 914 7.42 -3.74 18.01
CA THR A 914 8.12 -2.57 17.48
C THR A 914 8.02 -1.37 18.42
N MET A 915 8.89 -0.36 18.23
CA MET A 915 8.77 0.92 18.94
C MET A 915 7.45 1.65 18.66
N ARG A 916 6.79 1.37 17.51
CA ARG A 916 5.47 1.91 17.19
C ARG A 916 4.39 1.33 18.11
N ASP A 917 4.48 0.05 18.45
CA ASP A 917 3.51 -0.61 19.33
C ASP A 917 3.63 -0.08 20.76
N ILE A 918 4.85 0.12 21.24
CA ILE A 918 5.13 0.77 22.53
C ILE A 918 4.57 2.20 22.55
N GLY A 919 4.78 2.98 21.48
CA GLY A 919 4.20 4.32 21.33
C GLY A 919 2.66 4.31 21.30
N ASN A 920 2.05 3.36 20.60
CA ASN A 920 0.60 3.16 20.59
C ASN A 920 0.07 2.80 21.98
N VAL A 921 0.76 1.94 22.75
CA VAL A 921 0.38 1.60 24.14
C VAL A 921 0.48 2.82 25.06
N SER A 922 1.50 3.67 24.88
CA SER A 922 1.59 4.95 25.60
C SER A 922 0.39 5.84 25.29
N ALA A 923 0.08 6.03 24.01
CA ALA A 923 -1.05 6.84 23.56
C ALA A 923 -2.39 6.30 24.06
N LEU A 924 -2.61 4.97 24.05
CA LEU A 924 -3.79 4.32 24.63
C LEU A 924 -4.01 4.72 26.09
N GLY A 925 -2.94 4.80 26.89
CA GLY A 925 -3.01 5.28 28.28
C GLY A 925 -3.50 6.73 28.38
N SER A 926 -2.91 7.64 27.61
CA SER A 926 -3.34 9.05 27.56
C SER A 926 -4.78 9.21 27.07
N TYR A 927 -5.22 8.38 26.13
CA TYR A 927 -6.55 8.48 25.52
C TYR A 927 -7.64 7.90 26.43
N TRP A 928 -7.33 6.85 27.21
CA TRP A 928 -8.19 6.41 28.32
C TRP A 928 -8.35 7.50 29.39
N ASP A 929 -7.26 8.12 29.84
CA ASP A 929 -7.35 9.22 30.82
C ASP A 929 -8.21 10.37 30.28
N THR A 930 -7.97 10.81 29.04
CA THR A 930 -8.71 11.89 28.39
C THR A 930 -10.21 11.58 28.29
N LEU A 931 -10.59 10.38 27.83
CA LEU A 931 -12.01 9.98 27.76
C LEU A 931 -12.64 9.86 29.16
N GLY A 932 -11.90 9.37 30.15
CA GLY A 932 -12.37 9.35 31.54
C GLY A 932 -12.53 10.75 32.14
N TRP A 933 -11.67 11.70 31.76
CA TRP A 933 -11.75 13.10 32.20
C TRP A 933 -12.95 13.82 31.60
N VAL A 934 -13.26 13.59 30.32
CA VAL A 934 -14.52 14.04 29.69
C VAL A 934 -15.74 13.56 30.50
N GLU A 935 -15.77 12.29 30.89
CA GLU A 935 -16.91 11.75 31.64
C GLU A 935 -16.96 12.25 33.11
N PHE A 936 -15.81 12.54 33.73
CA PHE A 936 -15.74 13.17 35.05
C PHE A 936 -16.33 14.59 35.07
N LYS A 937 -16.15 15.33 33.97
CA LYS A 937 -16.71 16.67 33.74
C LYS A 937 -18.22 16.59 33.50
N LYS A 938 -18.66 15.65 32.65
CA LYS A 938 -20.08 15.33 32.43
C LYS A 938 -20.78 14.75 33.67
N GLY A 939 -20.03 14.28 34.66
CA GLY A 939 -20.52 13.82 35.96
C GLY A 939 -20.72 12.31 36.10
N ASP A 940 -20.43 11.50 35.08
CA ASP A 940 -20.44 10.04 35.19
C ASP A 940 -19.14 9.54 35.84
N LEU A 941 -19.13 9.61 37.18
CA LEU A 941 -17.99 9.16 37.99
C LEU A 941 -17.68 7.67 37.78
N ALA A 942 -18.68 6.85 37.44
CA ALA A 942 -18.49 5.41 37.24
C ALA A 942 -17.77 5.13 35.91
N LYS A 943 -18.20 5.74 34.80
CA LYS A 943 -17.51 5.65 33.51
C LYS A 943 -16.13 6.34 33.56
N ALA A 944 -16.03 7.51 34.20
CA ALA A 944 -14.75 8.21 34.39
C ALA A 944 -13.68 7.33 35.06
N LYS A 945 -14.05 6.75 36.21
CA LYS A 945 -13.17 5.88 37.01
C LYS A 945 -12.70 4.66 36.24
N LYS A 946 -13.59 4.05 35.46
CA LYS A 946 -13.33 2.87 34.61
C LYS A 946 -12.12 3.07 33.68
N TYR A 947 -12.04 4.22 33.00
CA TYR A 947 -10.91 4.53 32.11
C TYR A 947 -9.68 5.06 32.84
N ILE A 948 -9.86 5.93 33.83
CA ILE A 948 -8.72 6.55 34.54
C ILE A 948 -7.98 5.50 35.40
N GLU A 949 -8.67 4.52 36.02
CA GLU A 949 -8.00 3.38 36.66
C GLU A 949 -7.20 2.52 35.66
N ALA A 950 -7.75 2.28 34.46
CA ALA A 950 -7.06 1.52 33.41
C ALA A 950 -5.79 2.25 32.94
N SER A 951 -5.86 3.58 32.79
CA SER A 951 -4.69 4.41 32.47
C SER A 951 -3.67 4.42 33.61
N TRP A 952 -4.09 4.60 34.88
CA TRP A 952 -3.17 4.66 36.03
C TRP A 952 -2.36 3.37 36.22
N ARG A 953 -2.95 2.21 35.91
CA ARG A 953 -2.27 0.89 35.90
C ARG A 953 -1.35 0.68 34.66
N LEU A 954 -1.47 1.52 33.64
CA LEU A 954 -0.70 1.45 32.40
C LEU A 954 0.45 2.45 32.36
N SER A 955 0.15 3.75 32.47
CA SER A 955 1.09 4.87 32.39
C SER A 955 1.79 5.17 33.71
N HIS A 956 1.07 5.06 34.83
CA HIS A 956 1.51 5.56 36.14
C HIS A 956 1.92 7.06 36.12
N SER A 957 1.34 7.86 35.22
CA SER A 957 1.57 9.31 35.11
C SER A 957 0.91 10.08 36.26
N GLY A 958 1.60 11.09 36.79
CA GLY A 958 1.13 11.89 37.93
C GLY A 958 -0.19 12.60 37.67
N GLU A 959 -0.42 13.06 36.44
CA GLU A 959 -1.69 13.66 35.99
C GLU A 959 -2.87 12.70 36.15
N VAL A 960 -2.74 11.46 35.65
CA VAL A 960 -3.76 10.41 35.76
C VAL A 960 -4.03 10.03 37.22
N GLY A 961 -2.98 10.05 38.06
CA GLY A 961 -3.11 9.85 39.50
C GLY A 961 -3.88 10.98 40.22
N ASP A 962 -3.73 12.22 39.77
CA ASP A 962 -4.48 13.38 40.27
C ASP A 962 -5.94 13.36 39.81
N HIS A 963 -6.21 13.03 38.54
CA HIS A 963 -7.58 12.80 38.04
C HIS A 963 -8.29 11.69 38.82
N LEU A 964 -7.60 10.59 39.11
CA LEU A 964 -8.16 9.50 39.91
C LEU A 964 -8.43 9.96 41.35
N ALA A 965 -7.51 10.71 41.97
CA ALA A 965 -7.71 11.25 43.31
C ALA A 965 -8.91 12.21 43.36
N GLN A 966 -9.11 13.07 42.36
CA GLN A 966 -10.29 13.94 42.24
C GLN A 966 -11.61 13.15 42.09
N ILE A 967 -11.58 11.97 41.47
CA ILE A 967 -12.72 11.04 41.44
C ILE A 967 -13.01 10.49 42.84
N TYR A 968 -11.99 10.00 43.55
CA TYR A 968 -12.17 9.48 44.92
C TYR A 968 -12.62 10.60 45.89
N GLU A 969 -12.17 11.85 45.70
CA GLU A 969 -12.65 13.02 46.44
C GLU A 969 -14.15 13.28 46.19
N LYS A 970 -14.62 13.25 44.93
CA LYS A 970 -16.07 13.33 44.60
C LYS A 970 -16.87 12.11 45.10
N GLU A 971 -16.28 10.92 45.19
CA GLU A 971 -16.89 9.74 45.82
C GLU A 971 -16.95 9.81 47.36
N GLY A 972 -16.37 10.86 47.99
CA GLY A 972 -16.29 10.99 49.45
C GLY A 972 -15.22 10.11 50.13
N LYS A 973 -14.34 9.50 49.33
CA LYS A 973 -13.31 8.54 49.77
C LYS A 973 -11.97 9.25 49.98
N ILE A 974 -11.95 10.05 51.04
CA ILE A 974 -10.90 11.06 51.29
C ILE A 974 -9.52 10.42 51.57
N GLU A 975 -9.46 9.27 52.25
CA GLU A 975 -8.20 8.57 52.53
C GLU A 975 -7.56 8.02 51.23
N GLU A 976 -8.37 7.44 50.33
CA GLU A 976 -7.92 7.00 49.02
C GLU A 976 -7.49 8.17 48.12
N ALA A 977 -8.21 9.30 48.16
CA ALA A 977 -7.81 10.52 47.47
C ALA A 977 -6.47 11.07 47.98
N ILE A 978 -6.28 11.16 49.31
CA ILE A 978 -5.02 11.56 49.95
C ILE A 978 -3.86 10.64 49.52
N ARG A 979 -4.09 9.33 49.49
CA ARG A 979 -3.09 8.35 49.02
C ARG A 979 -2.73 8.55 47.55
N LEU A 980 -3.73 8.72 46.68
CA LEU A 980 -3.52 8.87 45.24
C LEU A 980 -2.84 10.21 44.89
N TYR A 981 -3.23 11.32 45.52
CA TYR A 981 -2.50 12.59 45.38
C TYR A 981 -1.03 12.45 45.85
N ALA A 982 -0.77 11.75 46.96
CA ALA A 982 0.60 11.50 47.42
C ALA A 982 1.42 10.60 46.47
N GLN A 983 0.78 9.64 45.80
CA GLN A 983 1.40 8.80 44.76
C GLN A 983 1.64 9.58 43.45
N SER A 984 0.68 10.40 43.03
CA SER A 984 0.78 11.32 41.89
C SER A 984 2.02 12.23 42.01
N LEU A 985 2.25 12.81 43.20
CA LEU A 985 3.43 13.64 43.50
C LEU A 985 4.78 12.89 43.48
N ASN A 986 4.77 11.56 43.45
CA ASN A 986 5.96 10.72 43.32
C ASN A 986 6.14 10.14 41.90
N ALA A 987 5.16 10.32 41.01
CA ALA A 987 5.15 9.81 39.65
C ALA A 987 5.93 10.71 38.67
N GLU A 988 6.05 10.28 37.41
CA GLU A 988 6.52 11.16 36.34
C GLU A 988 5.44 12.22 36.01
N ARG A 989 5.89 13.45 35.73
CA ARG A 989 5.03 14.61 35.40
C ARG A 989 3.89 14.86 36.41
N PRO A 990 4.19 15.12 37.70
CA PRO A 990 3.18 15.52 38.67
C PRO A 990 2.58 16.88 38.31
N VAL A 991 1.26 17.02 38.42
CA VAL A 991 0.56 18.29 38.21
C VAL A 991 0.91 19.26 39.35
N PRO A 992 1.23 20.56 39.08
CA PRO A 992 1.65 21.50 40.14
C PRO A 992 0.62 21.65 41.27
N ASP A 993 -0.65 21.84 40.90
CA ASP A 993 -1.79 22.06 41.79
C ASP A 993 -2.06 20.89 42.76
N THR A 994 -1.57 19.67 42.46
CA THR A 994 -1.78 18.47 43.28
C THR A 994 -1.29 18.67 44.71
N LYS A 995 -0.23 19.46 44.91
CA LYS A 995 0.28 19.79 46.25
C LYS A 995 -0.72 20.60 47.06
N ASP A 996 -1.42 21.54 46.42
CA ASP A 996 -2.39 22.42 47.08
C ASP A 996 -3.72 21.69 47.35
N ARG A 997 -4.13 20.78 46.45
CA ARG A 997 -5.24 19.84 46.70
C ARG A 997 -4.96 18.97 47.94
N LEU A 998 -3.76 18.36 48.00
CA LEU A 998 -3.35 17.53 49.13
C LEU A 998 -3.16 18.35 50.44
N ALA A 999 -2.64 19.58 50.36
CA ALA A 999 -2.57 20.50 51.50
C ALA A 999 -3.96 20.80 52.09
N LYS A 1000 -4.94 21.07 51.21
CA LYS A 1000 -6.33 21.38 51.58
C LYS A 1000 -7.02 20.19 52.27
N LEU A 1001 -6.83 18.96 51.79
CA LEU A 1001 -7.42 17.77 52.40
C LEU A 1001 -6.75 17.37 53.73
N THR A 1002 -5.44 17.59 53.88
CA THR A 1002 -4.68 17.17 55.08
C THR A 1002 -4.64 18.22 56.20
N GLY A 1003 -5.05 19.46 55.90
CA GLY A 1003 -5.07 20.61 56.80
C GLY A 1003 -3.69 21.13 57.22
N ASP A 1004 -2.60 20.52 56.74
CA ASP A 1004 -1.23 20.87 57.11
C ASP A 1004 -0.24 20.47 56.01
N ALA A 1005 0.27 21.47 55.28
CA ALA A 1005 1.23 21.28 54.20
C ALA A 1005 2.54 20.58 54.64
N LYS A 1006 2.88 20.56 55.93
CA LYS A 1006 4.07 19.85 56.45
C LYS A 1006 3.94 18.34 56.32
N LYS A 1007 2.71 17.80 56.33
CA LYS A 1007 2.45 16.36 56.18
C LYS A 1007 2.66 15.86 54.75
N ILE A 1008 2.69 16.73 53.75
CA ILE A 1008 2.86 16.35 52.33
C ILE A 1008 4.14 15.53 52.14
N ALA A 1009 5.26 16.00 52.67
CA ALA A 1009 6.55 15.31 52.56
C ALA A 1009 6.54 13.93 53.25
N GLU A 1010 5.83 13.80 54.37
CA GLU A 1010 5.67 12.53 55.09
C GLU A 1010 4.79 11.55 54.29
N LEU A 1011 3.66 12.01 53.74
CA LEU A 1011 2.75 11.21 52.93
C LEU A 1011 3.40 10.78 51.60
N GLN A 1012 4.14 11.67 50.94
CA GLN A 1012 4.96 11.33 49.78
C GLN A 1012 5.97 10.24 50.12
N ALA A 1013 6.73 10.38 51.22
CA ALA A 1013 7.70 9.38 51.65
C ALA A 1013 7.03 8.03 51.99
N ARG A 1014 5.90 8.06 52.70
CA ARG A 1014 5.10 6.89 53.10
C ARG A 1014 4.59 6.09 51.91
N HIS A 1015 4.06 6.77 50.88
CA HIS A 1015 3.46 6.11 49.72
C HIS A 1015 4.41 5.94 48.51
N LYS A 1016 5.69 6.33 48.64
CA LYS A 1016 6.69 6.14 47.57
C LYS A 1016 6.90 4.68 47.18
N ALA A 1017 6.87 3.77 48.15
CA ALA A 1017 7.02 2.33 47.90
C ALA A 1017 5.76 1.72 47.24
N ASP A 1018 4.58 2.28 47.51
CA ASP A 1018 3.32 1.79 46.94
C ASP A 1018 3.27 1.93 45.40
N SER A 1019 3.84 3.00 44.86
CA SER A 1019 3.93 3.24 43.41
C SER A 1019 4.77 2.19 42.69
N GLU A 1020 5.84 1.69 43.32
CA GLU A 1020 6.61 0.58 42.75
C GLU A 1020 5.88 -0.76 42.94
N ALA A 1021 5.18 -0.95 44.07
CA ALA A 1021 4.39 -2.16 44.31
C ALA A 1021 3.29 -2.37 43.25
N LEU A 1022 2.65 -1.30 42.76
CA LEU A 1022 1.59 -1.36 41.74
C LEU A 1022 2.03 -1.90 40.37
N ARG A 1023 3.34 -2.01 40.12
CA ARG A 1023 3.93 -2.56 38.90
C ARG A 1023 4.87 -3.75 39.15
N THR A 1024 4.81 -4.34 40.36
CA THR A 1024 5.76 -5.35 40.84
C THR A 1024 5.05 -6.64 41.26
N PHE A 1025 5.40 -7.76 40.62
CA PHE A 1025 4.66 -9.02 40.69
C PHE A 1025 5.56 -10.18 41.15
N ARG A 1026 5.08 -10.97 42.12
CA ARG A 1026 5.80 -12.15 42.66
C ARG A 1026 5.57 -13.38 41.77
N VAL A 1027 6.65 -13.94 41.24
CA VAL A 1027 6.59 -15.13 40.36
C VAL A 1027 6.73 -16.40 41.19
N LYS A 1028 5.67 -17.22 41.21
CA LYS A 1028 5.63 -18.50 41.94
C LYS A 1028 6.47 -19.57 41.22
N ASN A 1029 6.86 -20.62 41.96
CA ASN A 1029 7.58 -21.80 41.46
C ASN A 1029 8.94 -21.50 40.77
N ALA A 1030 9.63 -20.45 41.20
CA ALA A 1030 10.91 -20.00 40.62
C ALA A 1030 12.14 -20.21 41.53
N THR A 1031 12.02 -21.07 42.55
CA THR A 1031 13.09 -21.38 43.52
C THR A 1031 14.32 -22.01 42.87
N GLY A 1032 15.51 -21.68 43.41
CA GLY A 1032 16.78 -22.24 42.92
C GLY A 1032 17.34 -21.59 41.64
N LYS A 1033 16.78 -20.47 41.18
CA LYS A 1033 17.28 -19.68 40.05
C LYS A 1033 17.82 -18.33 40.51
N ALA A 1034 18.77 -17.76 39.76
CA ALA A 1034 19.37 -16.46 40.06
C ALA A 1034 19.63 -15.62 38.79
N GLY A 1035 19.74 -14.31 38.95
CA GLY A 1035 20.08 -13.37 37.87
C GLY A 1035 18.90 -12.51 37.44
N LYS A 1036 19.04 -11.82 36.30
CA LYS A 1036 17.99 -10.96 35.74
C LYS A 1036 17.74 -11.23 34.26
N ALA A 1037 16.50 -11.08 33.81
CA ALA A 1037 16.14 -11.16 32.39
C ALA A 1037 14.95 -10.27 32.06
N ASP A 1038 14.99 -9.66 30.88
CA ASP A 1038 13.91 -8.83 30.33
C ASP A 1038 12.98 -9.67 29.46
N PHE A 1039 11.68 -9.40 29.58
CA PHE A 1039 10.62 -10.05 28.81
C PHE A 1039 9.71 -9.00 28.19
N PHE A 1040 9.14 -9.34 27.02
CA PHE A 1040 7.89 -8.73 26.55
C PHE A 1040 6.72 -9.57 27.05
N ILE A 1041 5.68 -8.88 27.49
CA ILE A 1041 4.39 -9.41 27.94
C ILE A 1041 3.32 -8.71 27.10
N VAL A 1042 2.42 -9.45 26.47
CA VAL A 1042 1.25 -8.88 25.79
C VAL A 1042 -0.02 -9.36 26.48
N LEU A 1043 -0.78 -8.40 27.00
CA LEU A 1043 -2.08 -8.58 27.63
C LEU A 1043 -3.16 -8.29 26.59
N ALA A 1044 -4.27 -9.04 26.58
CA ALA A 1044 -5.33 -8.88 25.59
C ALA A 1044 -6.73 -8.82 26.25
N THR A 1045 -7.64 -8.01 25.71
CA THR A 1045 -9.01 -7.86 26.23
C THR A 1045 -9.69 -9.23 26.39
N GLY A 1046 -10.09 -9.58 27.61
CA GLY A 1046 -10.80 -10.83 27.91
C GLY A 1046 -9.92 -12.09 28.01
N SER A 1047 -8.61 -12.00 27.74
CA SER A 1047 -7.70 -13.14 27.96
C SER A 1047 -7.39 -13.33 29.46
N LYS A 1048 -7.19 -14.59 29.87
CA LYS A 1048 -6.64 -14.96 31.18
C LYS A 1048 -5.16 -15.31 31.15
N GLU A 1049 -4.58 -15.42 29.95
CA GLU A 1049 -3.16 -15.69 29.75
C GLU A 1049 -2.52 -14.59 28.90
N ALA A 1050 -1.28 -14.24 29.23
CA ALA A 1050 -0.47 -13.29 28.49
C ALA A 1050 0.39 -14.01 27.44
N GLU A 1051 0.59 -13.40 26.27
CA GLU A 1051 1.69 -13.79 25.40
C GLU A 1051 3.01 -13.32 26.05
N VAL A 1052 4.06 -14.14 26.05
CA VAL A 1052 5.34 -13.80 26.70
C VAL A 1052 6.53 -14.27 25.86
N ARG A 1053 7.47 -13.35 25.59
CA ARG A 1053 8.77 -13.58 24.93
C ARG A 1053 9.92 -13.07 25.79
N TYR A 1054 11.02 -13.82 25.81
CA TYR A 1054 12.29 -13.40 26.41
C TYR A 1054 13.05 -12.45 25.46
N ILE A 1055 13.62 -11.38 25.99
CA ILE A 1055 14.45 -10.42 25.24
C ILE A 1055 15.94 -10.74 25.44
N PHE A 1056 16.49 -10.46 26.63
CA PHE A 1056 17.88 -10.76 27.00
C PHE A 1056 18.05 -10.94 28.51
N GLY A 1057 19.21 -11.46 28.93
CA GLY A 1057 19.59 -11.62 30.33
C GLY A 1057 20.14 -13.01 30.64
N ALA A 1058 19.81 -13.54 31.81
CA ALA A 1058 20.21 -14.87 32.25
C ALA A 1058 19.34 -15.97 31.60
N ASP A 1059 19.98 -16.84 30.81
CA ASP A 1059 19.33 -17.92 30.07
C ASP A 1059 18.55 -18.90 30.97
N GLU A 1060 19.01 -19.11 32.20
CA GLU A 1060 18.34 -19.93 33.22
C GLU A 1060 16.90 -19.46 33.52
N LEU A 1061 16.59 -18.19 33.27
CA LEU A 1061 15.28 -17.60 33.49
C LEU A 1061 14.32 -17.79 32.30
N LYS A 1062 14.79 -18.17 31.10
CA LYS A 1062 13.94 -18.43 29.92
C LYS A 1062 12.73 -19.34 30.20
N PRO A 1063 12.85 -20.47 30.95
CA PRO A 1063 11.70 -21.32 31.26
C PRO A 1063 10.64 -20.67 32.16
N LEU A 1064 10.97 -19.59 32.88
CA LEU A 1064 9.99 -18.86 33.71
C LEU A 1064 8.97 -18.08 32.86
N ALA A 1065 9.19 -17.93 31.54
CA ALA A 1065 8.19 -17.40 30.62
C ALA A 1065 6.82 -18.08 30.78
N ALA A 1066 6.79 -19.40 31.03
CA ALA A 1066 5.54 -20.14 31.28
C ALA A 1066 4.81 -19.65 32.54
N ALA A 1067 5.53 -19.37 33.63
CA ALA A 1067 4.95 -18.82 34.87
C ALA A 1067 4.50 -17.35 34.71
N LEU A 1068 5.13 -16.60 33.78
CA LEU A 1068 4.70 -15.26 33.40
C LEU A 1068 3.40 -15.27 32.57
N ARG A 1069 3.18 -16.25 31.67
CA ARG A 1069 1.93 -16.33 30.89
C ARG A 1069 0.68 -16.43 31.77
N THR A 1070 0.77 -17.14 32.89
CA THR A 1070 -0.34 -17.36 33.85
C THR A 1070 -0.29 -16.42 35.05
N LEU A 1071 0.46 -15.31 34.99
CA LEU A 1071 0.60 -14.36 36.09
C LEU A 1071 -0.59 -13.39 36.10
N ASP A 1072 -1.17 -13.13 37.27
CA ASP A 1072 -2.16 -12.06 37.42
C ASP A 1072 -1.45 -10.70 37.44
N TYR A 1073 -1.53 -9.99 36.31
CA TYR A 1073 -0.97 -8.66 36.12
C TYR A 1073 -1.85 -7.54 36.70
N GLY A 1074 -3.03 -7.84 37.23
CA GLY A 1074 -3.97 -6.84 37.77
C GLY A 1074 -4.41 -5.76 36.77
N HIS A 1075 -4.19 -5.98 35.48
CA HIS A 1075 -4.48 -5.01 34.42
C HIS A 1075 -5.98 -4.99 34.10
N VAL A 1076 -6.50 -3.79 33.83
CA VAL A 1076 -7.92 -3.57 33.58
C VAL A 1076 -8.06 -2.95 32.20
N PHE A 1077 -8.78 -3.62 31.31
CA PHE A 1077 -9.29 -3.01 30.09
C PHE A 1077 -10.61 -2.33 30.43
N PRO A 1078 -10.82 -1.06 30.04
CA PRO A 1078 -12.06 -0.38 30.36
C PRO A 1078 -13.23 -0.92 29.53
N ASP A 1079 -13.02 -1.36 28.31
CA ASP A 1079 -14.08 -1.88 27.42
C ASP A 1079 -13.77 -3.25 26.83
N SER A 1080 -14.82 -3.89 26.29
CA SER A 1080 -14.76 -5.18 25.59
C SER A 1080 -14.16 -5.10 24.18
N VAL A 1081 -13.71 -3.92 23.73
CA VAL A 1081 -13.09 -3.76 22.41
C VAL A 1081 -11.78 -4.57 22.34
N PRO A 1082 -11.59 -5.45 21.34
CA PRO A 1082 -10.38 -6.27 21.22
C PRO A 1082 -9.12 -5.40 21.07
N THR A 1083 -8.36 -5.31 22.15
CA THR A 1083 -7.16 -4.48 22.31
C THR A 1083 -6.04 -5.36 22.84
N LYS A 1084 -4.79 -5.07 22.46
CA LYS A 1084 -3.61 -5.65 23.11
C LYS A 1084 -2.73 -4.56 23.72
N VAL A 1085 -2.15 -4.85 24.88
CA VAL A 1085 -1.25 -3.98 25.62
C VAL A 1085 0.09 -4.68 25.79
N VAL A 1086 1.11 -4.17 25.10
CA VAL A 1086 2.49 -4.61 25.24
C VAL A 1086 3.13 -3.95 26.46
N ARG A 1087 3.81 -4.73 27.30
CA ARG A 1087 4.68 -4.26 28.37
C ARG A 1087 6.05 -4.91 28.25
N ARG A 1088 7.12 -4.15 28.51
CA ARG A 1088 8.45 -4.70 28.83
C ARG A 1088 8.53 -4.85 30.35
N GLY A 1089 9.14 -5.92 30.84
CA GLY A 1089 9.32 -6.14 32.28
C GLY A 1089 10.63 -6.87 32.58
N THR A 1090 11.32 -6.44 33.63
CA THR A 1090 12.54 -7.07 34.12
C THR A 1090 12.20 -8.03 35.25
N LEU A 1091 12.55 -9.30 35.07
CA LEU A 1091 12.49 -10.33 36.10
C LEU A 1091 13.81 -10.36 36.87
N ASP A 1092 13.76 -10.13 38.18
CA ASP A 1092 14.91 -10.19 39.10
C ASP A 1092 14.74 -11.40 40.03
N CYS A 1093 15.66 -12.36 39.95
CA CYS A 1093 15.61 -13.62 40.69
C CYS A 1093 16.75 -13.70 41.72
N LYS A 1094 16.35 -13.90 42.97
CA LYS A 1094 17.22 -14.21 44.11
C LYS A 1094 16.84 -15.61 44.59
N ALA A 1095 17.76 -16.34 45.23
CA ALA A 1095 17.68 -17.82 45.36
C ALA A 1095 16.36 -18.42 45.92
N GLN A 1096 15.55 -17.64 46.64
CA GLN A 1096 14.26 -18.05 47.21
C GLN A 1096 13.04 -17.31 46.62
N GLU A 1097 13.22 -16.23 45.86
CA GLU A 1097 12.12 -15.35 45.38
C GLU A 1097 12.49 -14.68 44.05
N CYS A 1098 11.54 -14.68 43.10
CA CYS A 1098 11.65 -13.97 41.83
C CYS A 1098 10.53 -12.92 41.69
N THR A 1099 10.92 -11.75 41.22
CA THR A 1099 10.04 -10.57 41.15
C THR A 1099 10.12 -9.95 39.76
N LEU A 1100 8.98 -9.88 39.07
CA LEU A 1100 8.85 -9.15 37.80
C LEU A 1100 8.47 -7.70 38.10
N VAL A 1101 9.26 -6.75 37.59
CA VAL A 1101 8.93 -5.32 37.60
C VAL A 1101 8.55 -4.91 36.18
N LEU A 1102 7.32 -4.46 35.96
CA LEU A 1102 6.91 -3.88 34.69
C LEU A 1102 7.44 -2.45 34.56
N HIS A 1103 7.87 -2.11 33.35
CA HIS A 1103 8.25 -0.74 32.97
C HIS A 1103 7.02 0.06 32.55
N VAL A 1104 7.13 1.38 32.68
CA VAL A 1104 6.18 2.35 32.11
C VAL A 1104 6.41 2.40 30.60
N PRO A 1105 5.37 2.42 29.73
CA PRO A 1105 5.56 2.44 28.28
C PRO A 1105 6.47 3.58 27.79
N GLU A 1106 6.36 4.77 28.39
CA GLU A 1106 7.13 5.97 28.03
C GLU A 1106 8.64 5.89 28.33
N THR A 1107 9.08 5.00 29.23
CA THR A 1107 10.51 4.88 29.58
C THR A 1107 11.26 3.86 28.72
N ILE A 1108 10.56 3.14 27.84
CA ILE A 1108 11.14 2.17 26.92
C ILE A 1108 11.65 2.90 25.68
N THR A 1109 12.97 2.93 25.48
CA THR A 1109 13.63 3.58 24.33
C THR A 1109 14.14 2.60 23.26
N SER A 1110 14.05 1.29 23.51
CA SER A 1110 14.49 0.23 22.61
C SER A 1110 13.62 -1.02 22.74
N VAL A 1111 13.36 -1.70 21.61
CA VAL A 1111 12.79 -3.06 21.57
C VAL A 1111 13.85 -4.17 21.54
N ASN A 1112 15.11 -3.79 21.32
CA ASN A 1112 16.30 -4.61 21.55
C ASN A 1112 16.82 -4.43 22.98
#